data_AF-A0A6N1CB75-F1
#
_entry.id   AF-A0A6N1CB75-F1
#
_cell.length_a   1.000
_cell.length_b   1.000
_cell.length_c   1.000
_cell.angle_alpha   90.00
_cell.angle_beta   90.00
_cell.angle_gamma   90.00
#
_symmetry.space_group_name_H-M   'P 1'
#
loop_
_entity.id
_entity.type
_entity.pdbx_description
1 polymer ?
#
loop_
_entity_poly.entity_id
_entity_poly.type
_entity_poly.pdbx_seq_one_letter_code
_entity_poly.pdbx_strand_id
1 'polypeptide(L)'
;MSVKAILSRLMLCLCGLFIISSAYAESVIVATPQQGVGIEVNVFDNPDASSGKPSSTSVVRYSSSYFVPVVQSFKGKVYMFWASNNDQKNIYFSSSAEGKVWSAPKPIPVDNIYSGVSATVFKQKLVLTFADAPRQQLKSISSDDGINWSPVDSINTRHTALNNKAVVYNGQLFVLYNENGGKAVYYVTYDGLKWSPEKTAFQETADTILNLVPVVYNGDLRVYYTFFNGGLFERTYDRGGNWGAKQGLTGIPEKGFLNSAAMVNERLFISSGATTFYSTDGLKWAPYFAFSGRSAYPSGLGVSYGITENDLTVRNPQLPSDLATGLSHTDYATFAWRSFFALNNTAKAPLPANRGVGNPASSFADSGKVPQSPSPLLWQTFAHRTELFPAGPEKNTAGGPTRPFGSDPQYSYIKFPNGIRLAPGATFNHYNNLDEATQIGQNAIFFPVNPPNVAKTTDARGDYAPSHDSQILFEAKANPVVYEYAKGLSSFPDNIVLPDGAVEVKATWRKLADIPAQNRARYHTATVVTYKGLDSDPVAQNEDYALVALHIIHKTPNYPTFIFATFEHEDALTLADGKSPTGLYYIANYNKIDYPGLDSARPPSATFSDGNKTYTVSLPKEGAVANASLNPPVYSGSNGIPEGQAGPIRVVQPLTMHSEVKAVNNQVKQLMDGSSEFNNSVWKHYQLKGVQAIPSSTQTDPDYYLANIMVESSQPGIQLFRGSNVFPIPNNNTLTNARNQPNIKVPDYDHSTQSLTMGGCMGCHGIAQSSLKQGFSFLFDAINPTLGNGITGFANPETVGLPDPRTMKARALKYSFGPQNTEAVEEANK
;
A
#
# COMPACT_ATOMS: atom_id res chain seq x y z
N MET A 1 -6.61 -17.59 23.16
CA MET A 1 -7.17 -16.29 22.68
C MET A 1 -8.03 -15.70 23.80
N SER A 2 -7.77 -14.48 24.26
CA SER A 2 -8.58 -13.89 25.34
C SER A 2 -9.92 -13.38 24.78
N VAL A 3 -10.97 -13.46 25.60
CA VAL A 3 -12.34 -13.03 25.26
C VAL A 3 -12.40 -11.55 24.83
N LYS A 4 -11.42 -10.73 25.24
CA LYS A 4 -11.27 -9.33 24.78
C LYS A 4 -10.91 -9.22 23.29
N ALA A 5 -10.09 -10.12 22.74
CA ALA A 5 -9.72 -10.09 21.32
C ALA A 5 -10.91 -10.49 20.41
N ILE A 6 -11.77 -11.38 20.90
CA ILE A 6 -13.01 -11.77 20.21
C ILE A 6 -14.03 -10.64 20.26
N LEU A 7 -14.16 -9.96 21.41
CA LEU A 7 -15.06 -8.81 21.57
C LEU A 7 -14.62 -7.59 20.75
N SER A 8 -13.32 -7.30 20.63
CA SER A 8 -12.84 -6.24 19.74
C SER A 8 -13.11 -6.53 18.26
N ARG A 9 -13.03 -7.81 17.84
CA ARG A 9 -13.42 -8.22 16.47
C ARG A 9 -14.95 -8.14 16.26
N LEU A 10 -15.77 -8.47 17.27
CA LEU A 10 -17.23 -8.38 17.17
C LEU A 10 -17.76 -6.93 17.24
N MET A 11 -17.13 -6.07 18.03
CA MET A 11 -17.63 -4.69 18.21
C MET A 11 -17.38 -3.80 16.98
N LEU A 12 -16.30 -4.06 16.22
CA LEU A 12 -16.05 -3.44 14.91
C LEU A 12 -17.02 -3.97 13.82
N CYS A 13 -17.51 -5.20 13.96
CA CYS A 13 -18.50 -5.79 13.06
C CYS A 13 -19.90 -5.15 13.23
N LEU A 14 -20.21 -4.59 14.41
CA LEU A 14 -21.50 -3.97 14.72
C LEU A 14 -21.66 -2.53 14.20
N CYS A 15 -20.57 -1.81 13.93
CA CYS A 15 -20.63 -0.50 13.28
C CYS A 15 -20.77 -0.58 11.74
N GLY A 16 -20.73 -1.79 11.16
CA GLY A 16 -20.90 -2.06 9.73
C GLY A 16 -22.28 -2.61 9.35
N LEU A 17 -23.26 -2.64 10.25
CA LEU A 17 -24.60 -3.10 9.94
C LEU A 17 -25.44 -1.96 9.32
N PHE A 18 -25.92 -2.23 8.10
CA PHE A 18 -26.77 -1.43 7.19
C PHE A 18 -26.04 -0.59 6.11
N ILE A 19 -25.61 -1.23 5.01
CA ILE A 19 -26.36 -1.47 3.75
C ILE A 19 -25.51 -2.41 2.89
N ILE A 20 -26.06 -3.58 2.53
CA ILE A 20 -25.52 -4.42 1.47
C ILE A 20 -25.94 -3.78 0.16
N SER A 21 -25.02 -3.08 -0.52
CA SER A 21 -25.12 -2.86 -1.96
C SER A 21 -23.73 -2.79 -2.58
N SER A 22 -23.52 -3.73 -3.49
CA SER A 22 -22.37 -4.05 -4.31
C SER A 22 -21.83 -2.90 -5.14
N ALA A 23 -20.52 -2.71 -5.07
CA ALA A 23 -19.66 -2.61 -6.25
C ALA A 23 -18.19 -2.66 -5.81
N TYR A 24 -17.71 -3.85 -5.45
CA TYR A 24 -16.27 -4.07 -5.53
C TYR A 24 -15.90 -4.24 -7.00
N ALA A 25 -14.91 -3.48 -7.43
CA ALA A 25 -14.39 -3.39 -8.79
C ALA A 25 -13.72 -4.67 -9.33
N GLU A 26 -13.51 -5.68 -8.48
CA GLU A 26 -12.81 -6.92 -8.83
C GLU A 26 -13.79 -7.95 -9.35
N SER A 27 -13.42 -8.62 -10.45
CA SER A 27 -14.25 -9.66 -11.04
C SER A 27 -13.74 -11.04 -10.65
N VAL A 28 -14.62 -11.89 -10.11
CA VAL A 28 -14.31 -13.31 -9.90
C VAL A 28 -14.45 -14.05 -11.22
N ILE A 29 -13.53 -14.96 -11.49
CA ILE A 29 -13.50 -15.80 -12.68
C ILE A 29 -13.68 -17.25 -12.25
N VAL A 30 -14.65 -17.93 -12.86
CA VAL A 30 -14.86 -19.37 -12.73
C VAL A 30 -14.58 -20.02 -14.09
N ALA A 31 -13.55 -20.84 -14.16
CA ALA A 31 -13.12 -21.57 -15.35
C ALA A 31 -13.51 -23.05 -15.21
N THR A 32 -14.59 -23.47 -15.88
CA THR A 32 -15.14 -24.82 -15.78
C THR A 32 -14.74 -25.67 -16.99
N PRO A 33 -13.96 -26.75 -16.80
CA PRO A 33 -13.57 -27.65 -17.89
C PRO A 33 -14.78 -28.45 -18.41
N GLN A 34 -14.86 -28.62 -19.73
CA GLN A 34 -15.88 -29.39 -20.44
C GLN A 34 -15.23 -30.40 -21.38
N GLN A 35 -15.54 -31.68 -21.16
CA GLN A 35 -14.97 -32.78 -21.94
C GLN A 35 -15.34 -32.65 -23.43
N GLY A 36 -14.33 -32.67 -24.32
CA GLY A 36 -14.53 -32.55 -25.77
C GLY A 36 -14.94 -31.15 -26.27
N VAL A 37 -15.00 -30.14 -25.39
CA VAL A 37 -15.39 -28.77 -25.75
C VAL A 37 -14.26 -27.78 -25.47
N GLY A 38 -13.70 -27.80 -24.26
CA GLY A 38 -12.71 -26.82 -23.80
C GLY A 38 -12.99 -26.34 -22.38
N ILE A 39 -12.76 -25.06 -22.11
CA ILE A 39 -13.00 -24.43 -20.80
C ILE A 39 -14.04 -23.32 -20.98
N GLU A 40 -15.18 -23.42 -20.30
CA GLU A 40 -16.09 -22.29 -20.19
C GLU A 40 -15.64 -21.37 -19.07
N VAL A 41 -15.56 -20.08 -19.37
CA VAL A 41 -15.11 -19.05 -18.43
C VAL A 41 -16.27 -18.10 -18.16
N ASN A 42 -16.70 -18.09 -16.91
CA ASN A 42 -17.76 -17.24 -16.39
C ASN A 42 -17.14 -16.13 -15.53
N VAL A 43 -17.45 -14.87 -15.84
CA VAL A 43 -16.96 -13.67 -15.13
C VAL A 43 -18.09 -13.09 -14.29
N PHE A 44 -17.78 -12.71 -13.04
CA PHE A 44 -18.73 -12.14 -12.08
C PHE A 44 -18.22 -10.79 -11.60
N ASP A 45 -18.71 -9.71 -12.20
CA ASP A 45 -18.32 -8.33 -11.86
C ASP A 45 -18.97 -7.82 -10.55
N ASN A 46 -19.89 -8.58 -9.95
CA ASN A 46 -20.50 -8.30 -8.64
C ASN A 46 -20.34 -9.51 -7.71
N PRO A 47 -19.10 -9.80 -7.26
CA PRO A 47 -18.81 -11.03 -6.52
C PRO A 47 -19.45 -11.09 -5.12
N ASP A 48 -19.92 -9.97 -4.60
CA ASP A 48 -20.57 -9.86 -3.30
C ASP A 48 -22.08 -10.21 -3.33
N ALA A 49 -22.67 -10.42 -4.51
CA ALA A 49 -24.04 -10.93 -4.62
C ALA A 49 -24.21 -12.28 -3.89
N SER A 50 -25.40 -12.54 -3.32
CA SER A 50 -25.67 -13.78 -2.57
C SER A 50 -25.63 -15.04 -3.45
N SER A 51 -25.89 -14.89 -4.75
CA SER A 51 -25.69 -15.90 -5.79
C SER A 51 -25.16 -15.22 -7.05
N GLY A 52 -24.16 -15.82 -7.69
CA GLY A 52 -23.53 -15.27 -8.88
C GLY A 52 -24.30 -15.61 -10.14
N LYS A 53 -24.78 -14.59 -10.87
CA LYS A 53 -25.04 -14.70 -12.31
C LYS A 53 -23.84 -14.13 -13.05
N PRO A 54 -23.25 -14.85 -14.03
CA PRO A 54 -22.13 -14.31 -14.76
C PRO A 54 -22.55 -13.07 -15.56
N SER A 55 -21.73 -12.03 -15.51
CA SER A 55 -21.86 -10.85 -16.38
C SER A 55 -21.38 -11.15 -17.80
N SER A 56 -20.46 -12.11 -17.94
CA SER A 56 -19.95 -12.59 -19.22
C SER A 56 -19.65 -14.08 -19.16
N THR A 57 -19.90 -14.78 -20.27
CA THR A 57 -19.53 -16.18 -20.47
C THR A 57 -18.80 -16.32 -21.80
N SER A 58 -17.67 -17.01 -21.80
CA SER A 58 -16.87 -17.31 -23.00
C SER A 58 -16.37 -18.76 -22.97
N VAL A 59 -15.84 -19.26 -24.10
CA VAL A 59 -15.28 -20.63 -24.17
C VAL A 59 -13.90 -20.60 -24.80
N VAL A 60 -12.90 -21.09 -24.07
CA VAL A 60 -11.57 -21.40 -24.59
C VAL A 60 -11.58 -22.81 -25.14
N ARG A 61 -11.55 -22.95 -26.47
CA ARG A 61 -11.64 -24.25 -27.15
C ARG A 61 -10.36 -25.07 -26.96
N TYR A 62 -10.50 -26.29 -26.47
CA TYR A 62 -9.41 -27.24 -26.32
C TYR A 62 -9.96 -28.67 -26.34
N SER A 63 -9.39 -29.55 -27.15
CA SER A 63 -9.87 -30.93 -27.31
C SER A 63 -9.00 -31.89 -26.50
N SER A 64 -9.43 -32.23 -25.28
CA SER A 64 -8.84 -33.28 -24.45
C SER A 64 -9.91 -33.92 -23.55
N SER A 65 -9.60 -35.12 -23.05
CA SER A 65 -10.45 -35.91 -22.16
C SER A 65 -10.35 -35.52 -20.69
N TYR A 66 -9.23 -34.93 -20.25
CA TYR A 66 -8.99 -34.59 -18.84
C TYR A 66 -8.02 -33.40 -18.70
N PHE A 67 -8.46 -32.36 -17.99
CA PHE A 67 -7.63 -31.24 -17.54
C PHE A 67 -8.37 -30.44 -16.46
N VAL A 68 -7.61 -29.82 -15.56
CA VAL A 68 -8.12 -28.93 -14.52
C VAL A 68 -7.44 -27.57 -14.66
N PRO A 69 -8.19 -26.48 -14.86
CA PRO A 69 -7.59 -25.17 -15.02
C PRO A 69 -7.22 -24.53 -13.68
N VAL A 70 -6.17 -23.70 -13.71
CA VAL A 70 -5.81 -22.73 -12.66
C VAL A 70 -5.79 -21.34 -13.27
N VAL A 71 -6.27 -20.33 -12.55
CA VAL A 71 -6.42 -18.96 -13.04
C VAL A 71 -5.62 -18.02 -12.13
N GLN A 72 -4.78 -17.15 -12.71
CA GLN A 72 -3.86 -16.28 -11.97
C GLN A 72 -3.76 -14.90 -12.65
N SER A 73 -3.88 -13.81 -11.87
CA SER A 73 -3.56 -12.47 -12.37
C SER A 73 -2.05 -12.27 -12.44
N PHE A 74 -1.58 -11.63 -13.51
CA PHE A 74 -0.20 -11.26 -13.69
C PHE A 74 -0.07 -10.08 -14.67
N LYS A 75 0.55 -8.98 -14.22
CA LYS A 75 0.92 -7.81 -15.03
C LYS A 75 -0.23 -7.25 -15.87
N GLY A 76 -1.40 -7.09 -15.24
CA GLY A 76 -2.58 -6.48 -15.87
C GLY A 76 -3.37 -7.42 -16.79
N LYS A 77 -3.09 -8.72 -16.75
CA LYS A 77 -3.84 -9.76 -17.45
C LYS A 77 -4.17 -10.90 -16.51
N VAL A 78 -5.21 -11.63 -16.87
CA VAL A 78 -5.52 -12.92 -16.27
C VAL A 78 -4.99 -14.03 -17.18
N TYR A 79 -4.27 -14.96 -16.60
CA TYR A 79 -3.77 -16.16 -17.26
C TYR A 79 -4.50 -17.38 -16.73
N MET A 80 -4.77 -18.32 -17.62
CA MET A 80 -5.34 -19.61 -17.29
C MET A 80 -4.40 -20.70 -17.78
N PHE A 81 -4.00 -21.62 -16.89
CA PHE A 81 -3.09 -22.73 -17.18
C PHE A 81 -3.77 -24.06 -16.97
N TRP A 82 -3.42 -25.06 -17.77
CA TRP A 82 -3.87 -26.44 -17.58
C TRP A 82 -2.89 -27.43 -18.19
N ALA A 83 -2.90 -28.65 -17.69
CA ALA A 83 -2.18 -29.79 -18.26
C ALA A 83 -3.17 -30.89 -18.62
N SER A 84 -2.90 -31.59 -19.72
CA SER A 84 -3.74 -32.65 -20.26
C SER A 84 -3.11 -34.01 -19.98
N ASN A 85 -3.89 -34.99 -19.52
CA ASN A 85 -3.34 -36.34 -19.24
C ASN A 85 -2.84 -37.05 -20.52
N ASN A 86 -3.28 -36.60 -21.69
CA ASN A 86 -2.86 -37.16 -22.98
C ASN A 86 -1.61 -36.47 -23.55
N ASP A 87 -1.12 -35.41 -22.89
CA ASP A 87 0.08 -34.69 -23.30
C ASP A 87 1.00 -34.44 -22.09
N GLN A 88 1.99 -35.32 -21.95
CA GLN A 88 2.98 -35.25 -20.89
C GLN A 88 4.14 -34.29 -21.22
N LYS A 89 4.09 -33.54 -22.32
CA LYS A 89 5.19 -32.67 -22.77
C LYS A 89 4.84 -31.19 -22.77
N ASN A 90 3.59 -30.82 -22.49
CA ASN A 90 3.18 -29.43 -22.53
C ASN A 90 2.25 -29.08 -21.38
N ILE A 91 2.49 -27.89 -20.82
CA ILE A 91 1.46 -27.12 -20.10
C ILE A 91 0.83 -26.17 -21.13
N TYR A 92 -0.48 -26.00 -21.10
CA TYR A 92 -1.17 -25.06 -21.98
C TYR A 92 -1.60 -23.82 -21.21
N PHE A 93 -1.64 -22.69 -21.91
CA PHE A 93 -2.19 -21.47 -21.36
C PHE A 93 -3.03 -20.67 -22.35
N SER A 94 -3.91 -19.85 -21.81
CA SER A 94 -4.60 -18.76 -22.49
C SER A 94 -4.58 -17.52 -21.60
N SER A 95 -4.64 -16.32 -22.18
CA SER A 95 -4.70 -15.08 -21.41
C SER A 95 -5.78 -14.13 -21.89
N SER A 96 -6.22 -13.25 -21.00
CA SER A 96 -7.23 -12.23 -21.22
C SER A 96 -6.89 -10.97 -20.43
N ALA A 97 -7.32 -9.79 -20.89
CA ALA A 97 -7.20 -8.57 -20.08
C ALA A 97 -8.13 -8.63 -18.85
N GLU A 98 -9.39 -9.00 -19.05
CA GLU A 98 -10.45 -8.97 -18.01
C GLU A 98 -11.07 -10.35 -17.73
N GLY A 99 -10.64 -11.40 -18.44
CA GLY A 99 -11.26 -12.73 -18.37
C GLY A 99 -12.49 -12.91 -19.26
N LYS A 100 -12.83 -11.92 -20.10
CA LYS A 100 -14.00 -11.96 -21.01
C LYS A 100 -13.66 -12.46 -22.41
N VAL A 101 -12.52 -12.03 -22.95
CA VAL A 101 -12.03 -12.42 -24.29
C VAL A 101 -10.65 -13.03 -24.15
N TRP A 102 -10.52 -14.29 -24.54
CA TRP A 102 -9.34 -15.12 -24.30
C TRP A 102 -8.56 -15.40 -25.58
N SER A 103 -7.23 -15.46 -25.47
CA SER A 103 -6.37 -15.86 -26.56
C SER A 103 -6.56 -17.34 -26.93
N ALA A 104 -6.16 -17.73 -28.14
CA ALA A 104 -6.04 -19.15 -28.47
C ALA A 104 -5.06 -19.85 -27.50
N PRO A 105 -5.29 -21.13 -27.15
CA PRO A 105 -4.36 -21.90 -26.32
C PRO A 105 -2.96 -21.97 -26.93
N LYS A 106 -1.94 -21.81 -26.08
CA LYS A 106 -0.53 -21.93 -26.46
C LYS A 106 0.18 -22.96 -25.57
N PRO A 107 1.06 -23.82 -26.12
CA PRO A 107 1.84 -24.75 -25.33
C PRO A 107 3.07 -24.07 -24.69
N ILE A 108 3.44 -24.56 -23.51
CA ILE A 108 4.68 -24.31 -22.78
C ILE A 108 5.38 -25.68 -22.70
N PRO A 109 6.45 -25.91 -23.48
CA PRO A 109 7.15 -27.19 -23.48
C PRO A 109 7.76 -27.49 -22.11
N VAL A 110 7.59 -28.72 -21.64
CA VAL A 110 8.21 -29.29 -20.45
C VAL A 110 8.70 -30.71 -20.76
N ASP A 111 9.75 -31.17 -20.08
CA ASP A 111 10.32 -32.50 -20.38
C ASP A 111 9.34 -33.64 -20.10
N ASN A 112 8.67 -33.57 -18.95
CA ASN A 112 7.65 -34.52 -18.54
C ASN A 112 6.75 -33.88 -17.47
N ILE A 113 5.44 -34.15 -17.56
CA ILE A 113 4.45 -33.77 -16.57
C ILE A 113 3.45 -34.91 -16.38
N TYR A 114 3.11 -35.24 -15.13
CA TYR A 114 2.14 -36.29 -14.83
C TYR A 114 0.72 -35.81 -15.16
N SER A 115 0.22 -34.85 -14.38
CA SER A 115 -1.04 -34.12 -14.59
C SER A 115 -1.11 -32.94 -13.62
N GLY A 116 -1.96 -31.97 -13.92
CA GLY A 116 -2.21 -30.80 -13.06
C GLY A 116 -1.07 -29.78 -13.01
N VAL A 117 -1.44 -28.52 -12.84
CA VAL A 117 -0.49 -27.41 -12.69
C VAL A 117 -1.05 -26.45 -11.64
N SER A 118 -0.17 -25.88 -10.83
CA SER A 118 -0.50 -24.77 -9.93
C SER A 118 0.26 -23.53 -10.37
N ALA A 119 -0.35 -22.36 -10.19
CA ALA A 119 0.22 -21.06 -10.55
C ALA A 119 0.17 -20.09 -9.38
N THR A 120 1.17 -19.22 -9.26
CA THR A 120 1.16 -18.05 -8.36
C THR A 120 2.17 -17.01 -8.85
N VAL A 121 2.16 -15.79 -8.31
CA VAL A 121 3.19 -14.78 -8.59
C VAL A 121 4.10 -14.63 -7.39
N PHE A 122 5.41 -14.76 -7.59
CA PHE A 122 6.39 -14.56 -6.53
C PHE A 122 7.60 -13.80 -7.07
N LYS A 123 8.03 -12.77 -6.35
CA LYS A 123 9.12 -11.86 -6.76
C LYS A 123 8.98 -11.39 -8.20
N GLN A 124 7.80 -10.87 -8.53
CA GLN A 124 7.44 -10.32 -9.86
C GLN A 124 7.47 -11.32 -11.03
N LYS A 125 7.59 -12.61 -10.74
CA LYS A 125 7.56 -13.69 -11.72
C LYS A 125 6.32 -14.53 -11.54
N LEU A 126 5.73 -14.91 -12.67
CA LEU A 126 4.75 -15.98 -12.68
C LEU A 126 5.48 -17.30 -12.46
N VAL A 127 5.05 -18.08 -11.48
CA VAL A 127 5.65 -19.37 -11.12
C VAL A 127 4.62 -20.47 -11.30
N LEU A 128 4.97 -21.48 -12.09
CA LEU A 128 4.18 -22.71 -12.23
C LEU A 128 4.88 -23.85 -11.50
N THR A 129 4.09 -24.68 -10.83
CA THR A 129 4.55 -25.91 -10.18
C THR A 129 3.72 -27.09 -10.65
N PHE A 130 4.37 -28.25 -10.78
CA PHE A 130 3.76 -29.48 -11.30
C PHE A 130 4.55 -30.71 -10.86
N ALA A 131 3.92 -31.88 -10.94
CA ALA A 131 4.58 -33.16 -10.69
C ALA A 131 5.08 -33.78 -12.00
N ASP A 132 6.29 -34.31 -11.96
CA ASP A 132 6.92 -35.00 -13.08
C ASP A 132 6.29 -36.39 -13.32
N ALA A 133 6.26 -36.89 -14.56
CA ALA A 133 5.58 -38.16 -14.86
C ALA A 133 6.30 -39.41 -14.31
N PRO A 134 7.64 -39.53 -14.40
CA PRO A 134 8.35 -40.75 -14.00
C PRO A 134 8.43 -40.98 -12.49
N ARG A 135 8.59 -39.91 -11.68
CA ARG A 135 8.82 -40.01 -10.24
C ARG A 135 7.77 -39.30 -9.40
N GLN A 136 6.85 -38.55 -10.03
CA GLN A 136 5.85 -37.71 -9.36
C GLN A 136 6.50 -36.70 -8.40
N GLN A 137 7.71 -36.26 -8.73
CA GLN A 137 8.45 -35.28 -7.97
C GLN A 137 8.12 -33.87 -8.42
N LEU A 138 8.16 -32.93 -7.48
CA LEU A 138 7.81 -31.54 -7.74
C LEU A 138 8.84 -30.86 -8.65
N LYS A 139 8.34 -30.13 -9.64
CA LYS A 139 9.10 -29.27 -10.56
C LYS A 139 8.54 -27.85 -10.52
N SER A 140 9.36 -26.89 -10.94
CA SER A 140 8.94 -25.51 -11.15
C SER A 140 9.47 -24.95 -12.46
N ILE A 141 8.72 -24.00 -13.01
CA ILE A 141 9.12 -23.16 -14.14
C ILE A 141 8.60 -21.75 -13.89
N SER A 142 9.30 -20.72 -14.37
CA SER A 142 8.92 -19.33 -14.11
C SER A 142 9.00 -18.45 -15.35
N SER A 143 8.30 -17.32 -15.33
CA SER A 143 8.28 -16.34 -16.41
C SER A 143 8.19 -14.92 -15.87
N ASP A 144 9.02 -14.02 -16.43
CA ASP A 144 9.00 -12.59 -16.14
C ASP A 144 7.89 -11.83 -16.90
N ASP A 145 7.35 -12.40 -17.98
CA ASP A 145 6.39 -11.75 -18.88
C ASP A 145 5.16 -12.61 -19.22
N GLY A 146 5.09 -13.82 -18.68
CA GLY A 146 4.02 -14.80 -18.93
C GLY A 146 4.08 -15.43 -20.33
N ILE A 147 5.16 -15.23 -21.08
CA ILE A 147 5.33 -15.72 -22.46
C ILE A 147 6.64 -16.51 -22.60
N ASN A 148 7.74 -15.95 -22.12
CA ASN A 148 9.06 -16.56 -22.13
C ASN A 148 9.31 -17.26 -20.80
N TRP A 149 9.61 -18.56 -20.85
CA TRP A 149 9.71 -19.41 -19.67
C TRP A 149 11.15 -19.87 -19.43
N SER A 150 11.51 -19.97 -18.15
CA SER A 150 12.79 -20.52 -17.71
C SER A 150 12.92 -22.01 -18.09
N PRO A 151 14.13 -22.59 -18.00
CA PRO A 151 14.25 -24.04 -17.90
C PRO A 151 13.45 -24.60 -16.71
N VAL A 152 13.13 -25.89 -16.77
CA VAL A 152 12.44 -26.61 -15.69
C VAL A 152 13.43 -26.89 -14.56
N ASP A 153 13.09 -26.44 -13.36
CA ASP A 153 13.85 -26.67 -12.14
C ASP A 153 13.26 -27.83 -11.34
N SER A 154 14.14 -28.64 -10.75
CA SER A 154 13.74 -29.76 -9.89
C SER A 154 13.68 -29.33 -8.42
N ILE A 155 12.59 -29.71 -7.74
CA ILE A 155 12.42 -29.47 -6.30
C ILE A 155 12.53 -30.81 -5.58
N ASN A 156 13.51 -30.92 -4.69
CA ASN A 156 13.79 -32.16 -3.98
C ASN A 156 12.66 -32.46 -2.98
N THR A 157 11.86 -33.47 -3.30
CA THR A 157 10.72 -33.95 -2.52
C THR A 157 10.93 -35.44 -2.22
N ARG A 158 10.66 -35.84 -0.98
CA ARG A 158 10.80 -37.24 -0.54
C ARG A 158 9.56 -38.04 -0.89
N HIS A 159 8.40 -37.39 -0.79
CA HIS A 159 7.10 -37.98 -1.09
C HIS A 159 6.61 -37.57 -2.48
N THR A 160 5.68 -38.35 -3.04
CA THR A 160 5.03 -38.01 -4.32
C THR A 160 4.18 -36.75 -4.18
N ALA A 161 4.26 -35.84 -5.15
CA ALA A 161 3.66 -34.50 -5.09
C ALA A 161 2.52 -34.31 -6.10
N LEU A 162 1.72 -35.36 -6.31
CA LEU A 162 0.64 -35.39 -7.30
C LEU A 162 -0.33 -34.21 -7.16
N ASN A 163 -0.78 -33.95 -5.94
CA ASN A 163 -1.71 -32.85 -5.64
C ASN A 163 -0.95 -31.64 -5.08
N ASN A 164 -0.14 -30.97 -5.89
CA ASN A 164 0.57 -29.78 -5.45
C ASN A 164 -0.24 -28.49 -5.68
N LYS A 165 -0.08 -27.54 -4.77
CA LYS A 165 -0.64 -26.19 -4.84
C LYS A 165 0.35 -25.18 -4.27
N ALA A 166 0.60 -24.12 -5.04
CA ALA A 166 1.47 -23.01 -4.70
C ALA A 166 0.68 -21.84 -4.11
N VAL A 167 1.24 -21.19 -3.08
CA VAL A 167 0.67 -20.00 -2.43
C VAL A 167 1.79 -19.15 -1.86
N VAL A 168 1.67 -17.82 -1.87
CA VAL A 168 2.65 -16.94 -1.22
C VAL A 168 2.15 -16.54 0.15
N TYR A 169 2.97 -16.70 1.19
CA TYR A 169 2.61 -16.33 2.55
C TYR A 169 3.86 -15.84 3.31
N ASN A 170 3.73 -14.75 4.05
CA ASN A 170 4.81 -14.15 4.85
C ASN A 170 6.15 -14.00 4.09
N GLY A 171 6.10 -13.54 2.84
CA GLY A 171 7.29 -13.30 2.01
C GLY A 171 7.94 -14.54 1.44
N GLN A 172 7.32 -15.73 1.59
CA GLN A 172 7.82 -17.00 1.06
C GLN A 172 6.80 -17.62 0.10
N LEU A 173 7.30 -18.29 -0.94
CA LEU A 173 6.48 -19.16 -1.77
C LEU A 173 6.38 -20.53 -1.11
N PHE A 174 5.18 -20.92 -0.70
CA PHE A 174 4.86 -22.27 -0.23
C PHE A 174 4.38 -23.12 -1.39
N VAL A 175 4.81 -24.38 -1.43
CA VAL A 175 4.18 -25.41 -2.26
C VAL A 175 3.76 -26.55 -1.35
N LEU A 176 2.45 -26.71 -1.18
CA LEU A 176 1.84 -27.74 -0.36
C LEU A 176 1.38 -28.90 -1.25
N TYR A 177 1.52 -30.13 -0.78
CA TYR A 177 1.15 -31.31 -1.54
C TYR A 177 0.81 -32.50 -0.65
N ASN A 178 0.08 -33.46 -1.23
CA ASN A 178 -0.17 -34.77 -0.63
C ASN A 178 0.07 -35.89 -1.65
N GLU A 179 0.44 -37.06 -1.13
CA GLU A 179 0.49 -38.30 -1.91
C GLU A 179 -0.92 -38.78 -2.22
N ASN A 180 -1.11 -39.44 -3.37
CA ASN A 180 -2.39 -40.05 -3.70
C ASN A 180 -2.68 -41.21 -2.73
N GLY A 181 -3.75 -41.08 -1.94
CA GLY A 181 -4.07 -42.05 -0.87
C GLY A 181 -3.21 -41.90 0.39
N GLY A 182 -2.38 -40.86 0.50
CA GLY A 182 -1.62 -40.54 1.71
C GLY A 182 -2.49 -39.95 2.83
N LYS A 183 -1.96 -39.96 4.06
CA LYS A 183 -2.63 -39.39 5.24
C LYS A 183 -2.05 -38.05 5.70
N ALA A 184 -1.02 -37.55 5.02
CA ALA A 184 -0.30 -36.35 5.42
C ALA A 184 -0.27 -35.30 4.31
N VAL A 185 -0.17 -34.04 4.73
CA VAL A 185 0.17 -32.92 3.87
C VAL A 185 1.62 -32.53 4.16
N TYR A 186 2.37 -32.29 3.10
CA TYR A 186 3.76 -31.86 3.13
C TYR A 186 3.89 -30.49 2.48
N TYR A 187 4.98 -29.79 2.77
CA TYR A 187 5.28 -28.53 2.12
C TYR A 187 6.78 -28.27 2.00
N VAL A 188 7.11 -27.46 1.01
CA VAL A 188 8.42 -26.82 0.82
C VAL A 188 8.21 -25.32 0.67
N THR A 189 9.20 -24.52 1.08
CA THR A 189 9.17 -23.07 0.94
C THR A 189 10.34 -22.56 0.11
N TYR A 190 10.14 -21.50 -0.67
CA TYR A 190 11.17 -20.81 -1.43
C TYR A 190 11.26 -19.34 -0.99
N ASP A 191 12.46 -18.91 -0.60
CA ASP A 191 12.77 -17.53 -0.21
C ASP A 191 13.21 -16.64 -1.39
N GLY A 192 13.25 -17.21 -2.59
CA GLY A 192 13.80 -16.56 -3.79
C GLY A 192 15.28 -16.81 -4.04
N LEU A 193 15.94 -17.58 -3.19
CA LEU A 193 17.33 -18.02 -3.33
C LEU A 193 17.40 -19.55 -3.30
N LYS A 194 16.75 -20.19 -2.33
CA LYS A 194 16.80 -21.65 -2.14
C LYS A 194 15.46 -22.22 -1.68
N TRP A 195 15.22 -23.47 -2.07
CA TRP A 195 14.13 -24.27 -1.54
C TRP A 195 14.49 -24.84 -0.17
N SER A 196 13.52 -24.87 0.74
CA SER A 196 13.67 -25.57 2.01
C SER A 196 13.68 -27.09 1.82
N PRO A 197 14.20 -27.85 2.79
CA PRO A 197 13.84 -29.25 2.92
C PRO A 197 12.32 -29.40 3.06
N GLU A 198 11.81 -30.55 2.64
CA GLU A 198 10.42 -30.96 2.87
C GLU A 198 10.11 -31.01 4.37
N LYS A 199 8.92 -30.52 4.73
CA LYS A 199 8.36 -30.58 6.07
C LYS A 199 6.96 -31.20 6.02
N THR A 200 6.59 -31.94 7.05
CA THR A 200 5.20 -32.38 7.26
C THR A 200 4.41 -31.20 7.85
N ALA A 201 3.33 -30.80 7.19
CA ALA A 201 2.39 -29.82 7.72
C ALA A 201 1.56 -30.45 8.85
N PHE A 202 0.86 -31.52 8.53
CA PHE A 202 0.07 -32.31 9.47
C PHE A 202 -0.20 -33.71 8.91
N GLN A 203 -0.61 -34.62 9.79
CA GLN A 203 -0.95 -36.00 9.46
C GLN A 203 -2.25 -36.41 10.14
N GLU A 204 -3.13 -37.04 9.38
CA GLU A 204 -4.40 -37.60 9.83
C GLU A 204 -4.23 -39.07 10.25
N THR A 205 -5.11 -39.54 11.14
CA THR A 205 -4.98 -40.86 11.76
C THR A 205 -5.81 -41.92 11.04
N ALA A 206 -7.08 -41.64 10.79
CA ALA A 206 -8.04 -42.60 10.23
C ALA A 206 -8.09 -42.55 8.70
N ASP A 207 -8.37 -41.38 8.15
CA ASP A 207 -8.75 -41.21 6.75
C ASP A 207 -7.58 -40.77 5.86
N THR A 208 -7.72 -41.03 4.55
CA THR A 208 -6.77 -40.63 3.53
C THR A 208 -7.20 -39.32 2.87
N ILE A 209 -6.22 -38.47 2.58
CA ILE A 209 -6.41 -37.16 1.96
C ILE A 209 -6.53 -37.36 0.45
N LEU A 210 -7.64 -36.88 -0.11
CA LEU A 210 -7.92 -36.88 -1.54
C LEU A 210 -7.29 -35.69 -2.24
N ASN A 211 -7.47 -34.47 -1.71
CA ASN A 211 -6.89 -33.25 -2.26
C ASN A 211 -6.84 -32.12 -1.23
N LEU A 212 -6.09 -31.06 -1.55
CA LEU A 212 -5.96 -29.83 -0.75
C LEU A 212 -5.99 -28.56 -1.60
N VAL A 213 -6.37 -27.45 -0.97
CA VAL A 213 -6.44 -26.10 -1.54
C VAL A 213 -5.94 -25.10 -0.50
N PRO A 214 -4.74 -24.53 -0.68
CA PRO A 214 -4.23 -23.47 0.17
C PRO A 214 -4.68 -22.09 -0.32
N VAL A 215 -4.91 -21.17 0.61
CA VAL A 215 -5.22 -19.76 0.33
C VAL A 215 -4.88 -18.91 1.54
N VAL A 216 -4.37 -17.70 1.34
CA VAL A 216 -4.21 -16.75 2.43
C VAL A 216 -5.51 -15.96 2.58
N TYR A 217 -6.08 -15.99 3.78
CA TYR A 217 -7.35 -15.33 4.07
C TYR A 217 -7.40 -14.89 5.53
N ASN A 218 -7.73 -13.61 5.74
CA ASN A 218 -7.69 -12.96 7.05
C ASN A 218 -6.31 -13.03 7.73
N GLY A 219 -5.24 -12.95 6.93
CA GLY A 219 -3.87 -12.89 7.42
C GLY A 219 -3.22 -14.21 7.81
N ASP A 220 -3.93 -15.33 7.70
CA ASP A 220 -3.42 -16.69 7.93
C ASP A 220 -3.36 -17.48 6.62
N LEU A 221 -2.39 -18.39 6.49
CA LEU A 221 -2.42 -19.42 5.46
C LEU A 221 -3.43 -20.50 5.86
N ARG A 222 -4.51 -20.64 5.10
CA ARG A 222 -5.53 -21.67 5.29
C ARG A 222 -5.35 -22.79 4.31
N VAL A 223 -5.48 -24.03 4.78
CA VAL A 223 -5.43 -25.23 3.94
C VAL A 223 -6.75 -25.97 4.10
N TYR A 224 -7.57 -25.91 3.06
CA TYR A 224 -8.77 -26.72 2.93
C TYR A 224 -8.40 -28.08 2.35
N TYR A 225 -8.96 -29.16 2.86
CA TYR A 225 -8.64 -30.50 2.37
C TYR A 225 -9.84 -31.44 2.48
N THR A 226 -9.86 -32.42 1.58
CA THR A 226 -10.94 -33.41 1.46
C THR A 226 -10.43 -34.81 1.72
N PHE A 227 -11.23 -35.65 2.36
CA PHE A 227 -10.98 -37.09 2.45
C PHE A 227 -11.66 -37.86 1.31
N PHE A 228 -11.18 -39.07 1.03
CA PHE A 228 -11.83 -39.99 0.09
C PHE A 228 -13.25 -40.37 0.50
N ASN A 229 -13.57 -40.32 1.80
CA ASN A 229 -14.91 -40.57 2.31
C ASN A 229 -15.88 -39.38 2.14
N GLY A 230 -15.38 -38.23 1.64
CA GLY A 230 -16.17 -37.02 1.41
C GLY A 230 -16.04 -35.95 2.50
N GLY A 231 -15.40 -36.25 3.65
CA GLY A 231 -15.22 -35.30 4.75
C GLY A 231 -14.37 -34.09 4.34
N LEU A 232 -14.79 -32.90 4.77
CA LEU A 232 -14.18 -31.61 4.43
C LEU A 232 -13.67 -30.89 5.67
N PHE A 233 -12.41 -30.46 5.63
CA PHE A 233 -11.74 -29.86 6.79
C PHE A 233 -10.85 -28.68 6.39
N GLU A 234 -10.51 -27.88 7.40
CA GLU A 234 -9.52 -26.81 7.33
C GLU A 234 -8.52 -26.93 8.48
N ARG A 235 -7.29 -26.48 8.21
CA ARG A 235 -6.30 -26.08 9.20
C ARG A 235 -5.67 -24.76 8.77
N THR A 236 -5.32 -23.94 9.76
CA THR A 236 -4.61 -22.69 9.55
C THR A 236 -3.12 -22.86 9.87
N TYR A 237 -2.28 -22.04 9.25
CA TYR A 237 -0.88 -21.85 9.58
C TYR A 237 -0.68 -20.37 9.89
N ASP A 238 -0.46 -20.07 11.16
CA ASP A 238 -0.40 -18.69 11.67
C ASP A 238 0.93 -18.00 11.33
N ARG A 239 1.03 -16.71 11.64
CA ARG A 239 2.26 -15.93 11.40
C ARG A 239 3.43 -16.35 12.29
N GLY A 240 3.14 -16.97 13.44
CA GLY A 240 4.14 -17.56 14.33
C GLY A 240 4.70 -18.89 13.82
N GLY A 241 4.20 -19.41 12.70
CA GLY A 241 4.69 -20.64 12.08
C GLY A 241 4.09 -21.91 12.68
N ASN A 242 2.88 -21.83 13.26
CA ASN A 242 2.21 -22.95 13.90
C ASN A 242 0.97 -23.40 13.14
N TRP A 243 0.79 -24.72 13.05
CA TRP A 243 -0.43 -25.32 12.49
C TRP A 243 -1.54 -25.40 13.54
N GLY A 244 -2.71 -24.88 13.17
CA GLY A 244 -3.93 -24.92 13.98
C GLY A 244 -4.59 -26.30 14.04
N ALA A 245 -5.62 -26.38 14.89
CA ALA A 245 -6.46 -27.55 15.03
C ALA A 245 -7.29 -27.81 13.75
N LYS A 246 -7.64 -29.08 13.53
CA LYS A 246 -8.57 -29.49 12.46
C LYS A 246 -9.96 -28.93 12.74
N GLN A 247 -10.55 -28.24 11.77
CA GLN A 247 -11.91 -27.72 11.83
C GLN A 247 -12.75 -28.30 10.69
N GLY A 248 -14.00 -28.66 10.96
CA GLY A 248 -14.93 -29.17 9.93
C GLY A 248 -15.57 -28.03 9.13
N LEU A 249 -15.80 -28.26 7.83
CA LEU A 249 -16.53 -27.33 6.98
C LEU A 249 -18.03 -27.66 6.96
N THR A 250 -18.88 -26.65 6.75
CA THR A 250 -20.33 -26.83 6.58
C THR A 250 -20.84 -26.10 5.34
N GLY A 251 -21.94 -26.60 4.76
CA GLY A 251 -22.62 -25.95 3.62
C GLY A 251 -22.11 -26.30 2.22
N ILE A 252 -21.06 -27.13 2.12
CA ILE A 252 -20.65 -27.80 0.88
C ILE A 252 -21.22 -29.23 0.94
N PRO A 253 -22.21 -29.60 0.10
CA PRO A 253 -22.76 -30.95 0.08
C PRO A 253 -21.66 -31.94 -0.34
N GLU A 254 -21.50 -33.01 0.44
CA GLU A 254 -20.42 -33.98 0.25
C GLU A 254 -20.45 -34.65 -1.14
N LYS A 255 -19.26 -35.09 -1.58
CA LYS A 255 -18.89 -35.76 -2.87
C LYS A 255 -18.44 -34.85 -4.02
N GLY A 256 -17.59 -33.86 -3.74
CA GLY A 256 -16.85 -33.11 -4.77
C GLY A 256 -15.35 -32.96 -4.44
N PHE A 257 -14.50 -32.98 -5.46
CA PHE A 257 -13.06 -32.71 -5.35
C PHE A 257 -12.86 -31.18 -5.26
N LEU A 258 -12.27 -30.70 -4.15
CA LEU A 258 -11.87 -29.29 -4.06
C LEU A 258 -10.78 -29.00 -5.08
N ASN A 259 -10.69 -27.81 -5.68
CA ASN A 259 -9.61 -27.53 -6.64
C ASN A 259 -8.85 -26.24 -6.40
N SER A 260 -9.57 -25.14 -6.23
CA SER A 260 -8.97 -23.81 -6.13
C SER A 260 -9.81 -22.93 -5.22
N ALA A 261 -9.14 -21.97 -4.62
CA ALA A 261 -9.75 -20.91 -3.85
C ALA A 261 -9.23 -19.56 -4.34
N ALA A 262 -10.07 -18.55 -4.23
CA ALA A 262 -9.75 -17.16 -4.56
C ALA A 262 -10.45 -16.25 -3.56
N MET A 263 -9.90 -15.07 -3.30
CA MET A 263 -10.54 -14.08 -2.44
C MET A 263 -10.70 -12.75 -3.17
N VAL A 264 -11.79 -12.06 -2.86
CA VAL A 264 -12.05 -10.67 -3.23
C VAL A 264 -12.48 -9.97 -1.95
N ASN A 265 -11.68 -9.01 -1.49
CA ASN A 265 -11.89 -8.34 -0.21
C ASN A 265 -12.10 -9.37 0.93
N GLU A 266 -13.18 -9.25 1.70
CA GLU A 266 -13.48 -10.14 2.83
C GLU A 266 -14.14 -11.46 2.44
N ARG A 267 -14.36 -11.71 1.14
CA ARG A 267 -15.08 -12.88 0.66
C ARG A 267 -14.14 -13.90 0.04
N LEU A 268 -14.23 -15.12 0.55
CA LEU A 268 -13.49 -16.27 0.05
C LEU A 268 -14.40 -17.12 -0.85
N PHE A 269 -13.85 -17.62 -1.95
CA PHE A 269 -14.51 -18.55 -2.87
C PHE A 269 -13.73 -19.85 -2.93
N ILE A 270 -14.44 -20.97 -3.06
CA ILE A 270 -13.83 -22.29 -3.26
C ILE A 270 -14.65 -23.11 -4.25
N SER A 271 -13.99 -23.87 -5.10
CA SER A 271 -14.64 -24.79 -6.03
C SER A 271 -14.65 -26.22 -5.50
N SER A 272 -15.80 -26.88 -5.59
CA SER A 272 -15.97 -28.32 -5.33
C SER A 272 -16.76 -28.94 -6.47
N GLY A 273 -16.09 -29.75 -7.30
CA GLY A 273 -16.62 -30.12 -8.61
C GLY A 273 -16.97 -28.87 -9.44
N ALA A 274 -18.07 -28.92 -10.20
CA ALA A 274 -18.50 -27.82 -11.05
C ALA A 274 -19.32 -26.73 -10.31
N THR A 275 -19.31 -26.75 -8.97
CA THR A 275 -19.99 -25.77 -8.12
C THR A 275 -18.96 -24.92 -7.38
N THR A 276 -19.17 -23.62 -7.41
CA THR A 276 -18.42 -22.63 -6.62
C THR A 276 -19.24 -22.25 -5.40
N PHE A 277 -18.58 -22.18 -4.26
CA PHE A 277 -19.12 -21.76 -2.98
C PHE A 277 -18.41 -20.51 -2.52
N TYR A 278 -19.04 -19.76 -1.62
CA TYR A 278 -18.43 -18.62 -0.96
C TYR A 278 -18.56 -18.69 0.55
N SER A 279 -17.68 -17.98 1.25
CA SER A 279 -17.68 -17.82 2.70
C SER A 279 -17.15 -16.45 3.11
N THR A 280 -17.59 -15.97 4.28
CA THR A 280 -17.07 -14.77 4.96
C THR A 280 -16.36 -15.11 6.28
N ASP A 281 -16.32 -16.38 6.68
CA ASP A 281 -15.60 -16.85 7.87
C ASP A 281 -14.57 -17.96 7.55
N GLY A 282 -14.62 -18.51 6.33
CA GLY A 282 -13.82 -19.63 5.85
C GLY A 282 -14.33 -21.02 6.25
N LEU A 283 -15.35 -21.14 7.11
CA LEU A 283 -15.80 -22.42 7.68
C LEU A 283 -17.24 -22.77 7.25
N LYS A 284 -18.10 -21.77 7.12
CA LYS A 284 -19.48 -21.90 6.67
C LYS A 284 -19.58 -21.41 5.24
N TRP A 285 -20.05 -22.28 4.38
CA TRP A 285 -20.08 -22.05 2.94
C TRP A 285 -21.51 -22.01 2.44
N ALA A 286 -21.76 -21.17 1.44
CA ALA A 286 -23.01 -21.14 0.71
C ALA A 286 -22.75 -21.33 -0.79
N PRO A 287 -23.63 -22.02 -1.54
CA PRO A 287 -23.53 -22.09 -2.99
C PRO A 287 -23.51 -20.69 -3.59
N TYR A 288 -22.54 -20.42 -4.46
CA TYR A 288 -22.42 -19.16 -5.19
C TYR A 288 -22.90 -19.31 -6.64
N PHE A 289 -22.34 -20.29 -7.34
CA PHE A 289 -22.59 -20.56 -8.75
C PHE A 289 -22.48 -22.05 -9.01
N ALA A 290 -23.42 -22.62 -9.76
CA ALA A 290 -23.39 -24.01 -10.19
C ALA A 290 -23.43 -24.05 -11.72
N PHE A 291 -22.42 -24.67 -12.32
CA PHE A 291 -22.40 -24.87 -13.76
C PHE A 291 -23.50 -25.85 -14.17
N SER A 292 -24.32 -25.48 -15.16
CA SER A 292 -25.49 -26.26 -15.59
C SER A 292 -25.18 -27.34 -16.62
N GLY A 293 -23.98 -27.35 -17.20
CA GLY A 293 -23.57 -28.35 -18.19
C GLY A 293 -22.95 -29.61 -17.56
N ARG A 294 -22.52 -30.54 -18.42
CA ARG A 294 -21.78 -31.73 -17.96
C ARG A 294 -20.32 -31.38 -17.76
N SER A 295 -19.87 -31.39 -16.51
CA SER A 295 -18.45 -31.41 -16.16
C SER A 295 -18.18 -32.50 -15.15
N ALA A 296 -17.15 -33.31 -15.42
CA ALA A 296 -16.68 -34.34 -14.50
C ALA A 296 -15.58 -33.82 -13.55
N TYR A 297 -15.18 -32.55 -13.69
CA TYR A 297 -13.96 -32.02 -13.08
C TYR A 297 -14.22 -30.68 -12.41
N PRO A 298 -13.40 -30.33 -11.41
CA PRO A 298 -13.60 -29.12 -10.65
C PRO A 298 -13.19 -27.86 -11.41
N SER A 299 -13.87 -26.75 -11.15
CA SER A 299 -13.58 -25.46 -11.78
C SER A 299 -12.31 -24.82 -11.19
N GLY A 300 -11.56 -24.10 -12.01
CA GLY A 300 -10.49 -23.19 -11.59
C GLY A 300 -11.07 -21.83 -11.21
N LEU A 301 -10.57 -21.23 -10.14
CA LEU A 301 -10.97 -19.92 -9.65
C LEU A 301 -9.80 -18.94 -9.78
N GLY A 302 -10.13 -17.68 -10.10
CA GLY A 302 -9.19 -16.57 -10.10
C GLY A 302 -9.90 -15.23 -10.03
N VAL A 303 -9.14 -14.15 -10.04
CA VAL A 303 -9.64 -12.78 -9.95
C VAL A 303 -9.02 -11.94 -11.06
N SER A 304 -9.82 -11.10 -11.70
CA SER A 304 -9.31 -9.99 -12.50
C SER A 304 -9.23 -8.74 -11.64
N TYR A 305 -8.03 -8.16 -11.58
CA TYR A 305 -7.80 -6.89 -10.89
C TYR A 305 -7.86 -5.69 -11.84
N GLY A 306 -8.10 -5.85 -13.14
CA GLY A 306 -8.08 -4.74 -14.09
C GLY A 306 -9.04 -3.60 -13.73
N ILE A 307 -8.61 -2.34 -13.91
CA ILE A 307 -9.48 -1.16 -13.70
C ILE A 307 -10.45 -1.03 -14.87
N THR A 308 -11.71 -0.82 -14.55
CA THR A 308 -12.79 -0.60 -15.54
C THR A 308 -13.38 0.81 -15.42
N GLU A 309 -14.14 1.25 -16.42
CA GLU A 309 -14.89 2.52 -16.34
C GLU A 309 -15.87 2.55 -15.17
N ASN A 310 -16.43 1.39 -14.79
CA ASN A 310 -17.32 1.27 -13.64
C ASN A 310 -16.59 1.69 -12.35
N ASP A 311 -15.31 1.38 -12.17
CA ASP A 311 -14.57 1.73 -10.96
C ASP A 311 -14.49 3.25 -10.73
N LEU A 312 -14.50 4.01 -11.82
CA LEU A 312 -14.41 5.48 -11.83
C LEU A 312 -15.78 6.15 -11.65
N THR A 313 -16.86 5.48 -12.07
CA THR A 313 -18.20 6.07 -12.20
C THR A 313 -19.22 5.47 -11.24
N VAL A 314 -18.90 4.35 -10.60
CA VAL A 314 -19.80 3.68 -9.67
C VAL A 314 -20.06 4.56 -8.46
N ARG A 315 -21.32 4.57 -8.02
CA ARG A 315 -21.70 5.23 -6.78
C ARG A 315 -21.25 4.39 -5.59
N ASN A 316 -20.93 5.06 -4.49
CA ASN A 316 -20.47 4.40 -3.27
C ASN A 316 -19.21 3.54 -3.45
N PRO A 317 -18.13 4.03 -4.11
CA PRO A 317 -16.90 3.26 -4.22
C PRO A 317 -16.38 2.92 -2.82
N GLN A 318 -16.27 1.62 -2.51
CA GLN A 318 -15.77 1.16 -1.22
C GLN A 318 -14.26 1.15 -1.21
N LEU A 319 -13.67 1.50 -0.07
CA LEU A 319 -12.25 1.27 0.17
C LEU A 319 -12.00 -0.26 0.11
N PRO A 320 -11.05 -0.75 -0.71
CA PRO A 320 -10.74 -2.17 -0.75
C PRO A 320 -10.29 -2.67 0.62
N SER A 321 -10.88 -3.74 1.16
CA SER A 321 -10.58 -4.18 2.52
C SER A 321 -9.36 -5.09 2.61
N ASP A 322 -9.07 -5.83 1.54
CA ASP A 322 -7.90 -6.69 1.44
C ASP A 322 -7.55 -7.02 -0.01
N LEU A 323 -6.40 -7.63 -0.20
CA LEU A 323 -5.89 -8.09 -1.48
C LEU A 323 -5.33 -9.51 -1.33
N ALA A 324 -5.46 -10.34 -2.38
CA ALA A 324 -4.86 -11.67 -2.36
C ALA A 324 -3.33 -11.60 -2.34
N THR A 325 -2.68 -12.58 -1.73
CA THR A 325 -1.23 -12.75 -1.82
C THR A 325 -0.80 -13.35 -3.16
N GLY A 326 0.45 -13.13 -3.55
CA GLY A 326 1.02 -13.73 -4.75
C GLY A 326 0.55 -13.04 -6.03
N LEU A 327 0.70 -11.72 -6.04
CA LEU A 327 0.30 -10.81 -7.12
C LEU A 327 1.50 -10.04 -7.69
N SER A 328 1.29 -9.41 -8.85
CA SER A 328 2.27 -8.56 -9.53
C SER A 328 2.21 -7.10 -9.09
N HIS A 329 3.21 -6.30 -9.49
CA HIS A 329 3.24 -4.87 -9.13
C HIS A 329 2.05 -4.11 -9.72
N THR A 330 1.65 -4.50 -10.94
CA THR A 330 0.47 -3.97 -11.61
C THR A 330 -0.81 -4.13 -10.76
N ASP A 331 -0.97 -5.26 -10.06
CA ASP A 331 -2.14 -5.49 -9.21
C ASP A 331 -2.10 -4.58 -7.96
N TYR A 332 -0.92 -4.37 -7.36
CA TYR A 332 -0.73 -3.41 -6.27
C TYR A 332 -1.02 -1.97 -6.70
N ALA A 333 -0.59 -1.58 -7.91
CA ALA A 333 -0.86 -0.26 -8.45
C ALA A 333 -2.37 -0.05 -8.70
N THR A 334 -3.08 -1.12 -9.07
CA THR A 334 -4.54 -1.08 -9.21
C THR A 334 -5.24 -0.94 -7.86
N PHE A 335 -4.81 -1.68 -6.84
CA PHE A 335 -5.30 -1.53 -5.47
C PHE A 335 -5.11 -0.09 -4.95
N ALA A 336 -3.96 0.53 -5.24
CA ALA A 336 -3.67 1.91 -4.89
C ALA A 336 -4.64 2.90 -5.56
N TRP A 337 -4.92 2.74 -6.86
CA TRP A 337 -5.90 3.57 -7.58
C TRP A 337 -7.32 3.40 -7.03
N ARG A 338 -7.74 2.18 -6.71
CA ARG A 338 -9.06 1.94 -6.09
C ARG A 338 -9.18 2.57 -4.69
N SER A 339 -8.10 2.53 -3.91
CA SER A 339 -8.03 3.25 -2.65
C SER A 339 -8.17 4.77 -2.87
N PHE A 340 -7.52 5.31 -3.91
CA PHE A 340 -7.65 6.72 -4.28
C PHE A 340 -9.08 7.09 -4.73
N PHE A 341 -9.74 6.25 -5.53
CA PHE A 341 -11.13 6.47 -5.95
C PHE A 341 -12.08 6.54 -4.76
N ALA A 342 -11.98 5.58 -3.83
CA ALA A 342 -12.81 5.53 -2.65
C ALA A 342 -12.57 6.73 -1.71
N LEU A 343 -11.30 7.04 -1.43
CA LEU A 343 -10.93 8.11 -0.51
C LEU A 343 -11.23 9.51 -1.07
N ASN A 344 -11.18 9.69 -2.39
CA ASN A 344 -11.54 10.92 -3.07
C ASN A 344 -12.99 10.91 -3.61
N ASN A 345 -13.84 9.99 -3.14
CA ASN A 345 -15.28 10.21 -3.16
C ASN A 345 -15.66 11.25 -2.09
N THR A 346 -16.85 11.84 -2.17
CA THR A 346 -17.34 12.75 -1.11
C THR A 346 -17.71 11.98 0.17
N ALA A 347 -17.64 12.65 1.32
CA ALA A 347 -18.14 12.13 2.59
C ALA A 347 -19.68 12.23 2.65
N LYS A 348 -20.31 11.26 3.34
CA LYS A 348 -21.76 11.20 3.53
C LYS A 348 -22.24 12.39 4.37
N ALA A 349 -23.31 13.06 3.95
CA ALA A 349 -24.00 14.07 4.73
C ALA A 349 -25.13 13.44 5.59
N PRO A 350 -25.56 14.07 6.70
CA PRO A 350 -25.00 15.31 7.27
C PRO A 350 -23.66 15.08 7.99
N LEU A 351 -22.79 16.07 7.91
CA LEU A 351 -21.55 16.17 8.70
C LEU A 351 -21.80 17.06 9.93
N PRO A 352 -21.11 16.82 11.07
CA PRO A 352 -20.02 15.85 11.27
C PRO A 352 -20.48 14.41 11.59
N ALA A 353 -21.78 14.15 11.73
CA ALA A 353 -22.30 12.86 12.20
C ALA A 353 -21.83 11.64 11.37
N ASN A 354 -21.58 11.82 10.07
CA ASN A 354 -21.14 10.75 9.16
C ASN A 354 -19.68 10.94 8.67
N ARG A 355 -18.81 11.62 9.43
CA ARG A 355 -17.37 11.66 9.12
C ARG A 355 -16.82 10.26 8.92
N GLY A 356 -15.87 10.10 8.01
CA GLY A 356 -15.22 8.81 7.74
C GLY A 356 -16.12 7.78 7.04
N VAL A 357 -17.33 8.17 6.63
CA VAL A 357 -18.26 7.34 5.85
C VAL A 357 -18.38 7.91 4.43
N GLY A 358 -18.10 7.08 3.42
CA GLY A 358 -18.22 7.46 2.01
C GLY A 358 -19.67 7.79 1.63
N ASN A 359 -19.86 8.76 0.73
CA ASN A 359 -21.17 9.15 0.26
C ASN A 359 -21.73 8.10 -0.72
N PRO A 360 -22.83 7.40 -0.37
CA PRO A 360 -23.38 6.35 -1.22
C PRO A 360 -24.05 6.89 -2.48
N ALA A 361 -24.33 8.19 -2.54
CA ALA A 361 -24.95 8.84 -3.70
C ALA A 361 -23.92 9.46 -4.66
N SER A 362 -22.62 9.41 -4.36
CA SER A 362 -21.56 10.03 -5.16
C SER A 362 -20.58 8.98 -5.69
N SER A 363 -19.95 9.31 -6.81
CA SER A 363 -18.84 8.57 -7.40
C SER A 363 -17.52 9.37 -7.32
N PHE A 364 -16.42 8.74 -7.73
CA PHE A 364 -15.15 9.43 -7.95
C PHE A 364 -15.24 10.45 -9.10
N ALA A 365 -15.97 10.13 -10.16
CA ALA A 365 -16.22 11.08 -11.25
C ALA A 365 -16.93 12.36 -10.75
N ASP A 366 -17.94 12.22 -9.89
CA ASP A 366 -18.72 13.35 -9.37
C ASP A 366 -17.90 14.31 -8.53
N SER A 367 -17.00 13.78 -7.68
CA SER A 367 -16.20 14.61 -6.77
C SER A 367 -15.21 15.50 -7.50
N GLY A 368 -14.80 15.12 -8.71
CA GLY A 368 -13.79 15.83 -9.51
C GLY A 368 -14.34 16.90 -10.43
N LYS A 369 -15.67 17.01 -10.61
CA LYS A 369 -16.31 17.92 -11.59
C LYS A 369 -16.01 19.40 -11.37
N VAL A 370 -15.63 19.78 -10.16
CA VAL A 370 -15.30 21.15 -9.77
C VAL A 370 -14.09 21.14 -8.84
N PRO A 371 -13.25 22.20 -8.84
CA PRO A 371 -12.07 22.29 -7.96
C PRO A 371 -12.38 22.09 -6.48
N GLN A 372 -13.46 22.70 -5.99
CA GLN A 372 -13.92 22.52 -4.62
C GLN A 372 -15.19 21.67 -4.64
N SER A 373 -15.07 20.41 -4.24
CA SER A 373 -16.21 19.50 -4.17
C SER A 373 -17.33 20.07 -3.26
N PRO A 374 -18.62 19.84 -3.58
CA PRO A 374 -19.74 20.37 -2.79
C PRO A 374 -19.81 19.86 -1.33
N SER A 375 -19.18 18.71 -1.07
CA SER A 375 -18.99 18.12 0.26
C SER A 375 -17.50 17.74 0.36
N PRO A 376 -16.87 17.82 1.55
CA PRO A 376 -15.50 17.34 1.74
C PRO A 376 -15.32 15.91 1.23
N LEU A 377 -14.14 15.62 0.71
CA LEU A 377 -13.76 14.26 0.35
C LEU A 377 -13.71 13.37 1.60
N LEU A 378 -13.90 12.06 1.41
CA LEU A 378 -13.95 11.09 2.49
C LEU A 378 -12.73 11.21 3.40
N TRP A 379 -11.53 11.17 2.83
CA TRP A 379 -10.30 11.28 3.61
C TRP A 379 -10.16 12.63 4.33
N GLN A 380 -10.70 13.73 3.77
CA GLN A 380 -10.63 15.04 4.42
C GLN A 380 -11.40 15.01 5.75
N THR A 381 -12.44 14.19 5.87
CA THR A 381 -13.22 14.05 7.11
C THR A 381 -12.58 13.13 8.16
N PHE A 382 -11.46 12.48 7.85
CA PHE A 382 -10.68 11.71 8.83
C PHE A 382 -10.18 12.59 9.99
N ALA A 383 -9.88 11.99 11.12
CA ALA A 383 -9.40 12.71 12.30
C ALA A 383 -7.99 13.24 12.01
N HIS A 384 -7.81 14.56 12.13
CA HIS A 384 -6.48 15.16 12.10
C HIS A 384 -5.62 14.61 13.24
N ARG A 385 -4.29 14.61 13.11
CA ARG A 385 -3.38 14.09 14.14
C ARG A 385 -3.64 14.65 15.55
N THR A 386 -4.01 15.93 15.67
CA THR A 386 -4.36 16.55 16.96
C THR A 386 -5.78 16.20 17.45
N GLU A 387 -6.66 15.74 16.57
CA GLU A 387 -7.91 15.12 16.99
C GLU A 387 -7.67 13.68 17.46
N LEU A 388 -6.72 12.97 16.83
CA LEU A 388 -6.31 11.62 17.24
C LEU A 388 -5.62 11.64 18.60
N PHE A 389 -4.75 12.62 18.86
CA PHE A 389 -4.07 12.80 20.14
C PHE A 389 -4.22 14.25 20.62
N PRO A 390 -5.37 14.59 21.24
CA PRO A 390 -5.66 15.94 21.69
C PRO A 390 -4.81 16.34 22.90
N ALA A 391 -4.52 17.64 23.00
CA ALA A 391 -3.91 18.23 24.17
C ALA A 391 -4.96 18.61 25.22
N GLY A 392 -4.52 18.79 26.47
CA GLY A 392 -5.40 19.21 27.57
C GLY A 392 -6.20 18.06 28.20
N PRO A 393 -7.35 18.36 28.85
CA PRO A 393 -8.11 17.37 29.61
C PRO A 393 -8.96 16.42 28.76
N GLU A 394 -9.13 16.68 27.46
CA GLU A 394 -10.04 15.91 26.57
C GLU A 394 -9.41 14.64 25.98
N LYS A 395 -8.52 13.99 26.73
CA LYS A 395 -7.79 12.79 26.31
C LYS A 395 -7.95 11.65 27.31
N ASN A 396 -7.83 10.42 26.85
CA ASN A 396 -7.80 9.25 27.72
C ASN A 396 -6.44 9.15 28.45
N THR A 397 -6.30 8.16 29.33
CA THR A 397 -5.08 7.94 30.12
C THR A 397 -3.84 7.65 29.29
N ALA A 398 -4.01 7.08 28.09
CA ALA A 398 -2.92 6.89 27.13
C ALA A 398 -2.67 8.13 26.25
N GLY A 399 -3.48 9.18 26.34
CA GLY A 399 -3.38 10.38 25.50
C GLY A 399 -4.18 10.33 24.19
N GLY A 400 -4.92 9.25 23.93
CA GLY A 400 -5.87 9.12 22.82
C GLY A 400 -7.13 9.97 23.02
N PRO A 401 -8.03 10.00 22.03
CA PRO A 401 -9.19 10.88 22.07
C PRO A 401 -10.30 10.32 22.95
N THR A 402 -11.17 11.19 23.45
CA THR A 402 -12.35 10.81 24.26
C THR A 402 -13.68 11.10 23.55
N ARG A 403 -13.68 12.07 22.64
CA ARG A 403 -14.86 12.50 21.89
C ARG A 403 -15.35 11.39 20.93
N PRO A 404 -16.63 11.39 20.53
CA PRO A 404 -17.08 10.58 19.40
C PRO A 404 -16.39 11.02 18.11
N PHE A 405 -16.05 10.08 17.22
CA PHE A 405 -15.42 10.40 15.92
C PHE A 405 -16.26 11.38 15.08
N GLY A 406 -17.59 11.20 15.08
CA GLY A 406 -18.55 12.05 14.37
C GLY A 406 -18.79 13.44 15.01
N SER A 407 -17.82 13.96 15.78
CA SER A 407 -17.88 15.31 16.35
C SER A 407 -17.23 16.34 15.41
N ASP A 408 -17.53 17.62 15.63
CA ASP A 408 -16.85 18.72 14.93
C ASP A 408 -15.33 18.67 15.17
N PRO A 409 -14.52 19.02 14.15
CA PRO A 409 -13.07 19.04 14.28
C PRO A 409 -12.63 20.00 15.38
N GLN A 410 -11.63 19.59 16.16
CA GLN A 410 -11.00 20.45 17.17
C GLN A 410 -9.50 20.25 17.15
N TYR A 411 -8.78 21.37 17.17
CA TYR A 411 -7.32 21.38 17.09
C TYR A 411 -6.75 21.96 18.38
N SER A 412 -6.10 21.10 19.16
CA SER A 412 -5.51 21.46 20.45
C SER A 412 -4.03 21.14 20.47
N TYR A 413 -3.27 21.94 21.24
CA TYR A 413 -1.82 21.88 21.29
C TYR A 413 -1.32 22.11 22.72
N ILE A 414 -0.28 21.38 23.12
CA ILE A 414 0.24 21.39 24.51
C ILE A 414 0.64 22.81 24.95
N LYS A 415 1.32 23.57 24.09
CA LYS A 415 1.79 24.93 24.41
C LYS A 415 0.69 25.99 24.39
N PHE A 416 -0.51 25.63 23.93
CA PHE A 416 -1.64 26.55 23.77
C PHE A 416 -2.89 25.97 24.47
N PRO A 417 -2.85 25.79 25.81
CA PRO A 417 -3.96 25.19 26.56
C PRO A 417 -5.26 26.00 26.49
N ASN A 418 -5.17 27.30 26.20
CA ASN A 418 -6.31 28.20 26.01
C ASN A 418 -6.72 28.35 24.54
N GLY A 419 -6.17 27.51 23.66
CA GLY A 419 -6.36 27.60 22.20
C GLY A 419 -5.44 28.63 21.54
N ILE A 420 -5.46 28.60 20.21
CA ILE A 420 -4.71 29.52 19.34
C ILE A 420 -5.64 30.63 18.87
N ARG A 421 -5.13 31.87 18.81
CA ARG A 421 -5.96 33.00 18.39
C ARG A 421 -6.37 32.86 16.91
N LEU A 422 -7.62 33.18 16.62
CA LEU A 422 -8.13 33.26 15.26
C LEU A 422 -7.92 34.67 14.69
N ALA A 423 -7.58 34.75 13.41
CA ALA A 423 -7.68 35.99 12.67
C ALA A 423 -9.15 36.44 12.53
N PRO A 424 -9.42 37.74 12.29
CA PRO A 424 -10.78 38.22 12.03
C PRO A 424 -11.46 37.41 10.92
N GLY A 425 -12.63 36.84 11.22
CA GLY A 425 -13.42 36.02 10.28
C GLY A 425 -12.95 34.57 10.10
N ALA A 426 -11.85 34.16 10.73
CA ALA A 426 -11.39 32.77 10.69
C ALA A 426 -12.16 31.89 11.68
N THR A 427 -12.21 30.59 11.39
CA THR A 427 -12.80 29.54 12.23
C THR A 427 -11.95 28.27 12.19
N PHE A 428 -12.06 27.45 13.22
CA PHE A 428 -11.51 26.08 13.24
C PHE A 428 -12.48 25.04 12.64
N ASN A 429 -13.67 25.45 12.22
CA ASN A 429 -14.70 24.58 11.64
C ASN A 429 -14.40 24.18 10.18
N HIS A 430 -13.13 23.90 9.87
CA HIS A 430 -12.69 23.34 8.60
C HIS A 430 -12.05 22.00 8.85
N TYR A 431 -12.27 21.04 7.96
CA TYR A 431 -11.71 19.71 8.11
C TYR A 431 -10.21 19.66 7.86
N ASN A 432 -9.66 20.49 6.99
CA ASN A 432 -8.23 20.50 6.68
C ASN A 432 -7.48 21.49 7.59
N ASN A 433 -6.47 21.01 8.29
CA ASN A 433 -5.66 21.80 9.23
C ASN A 433 -4.18 21.59 8.95
N LEU A 434 -3.57 22.55 8.26
CA LEU A 434 -2.20 22.46 7.78
C LEU A 434 -1.25 22.98 8.86
N ASP A 435 -0.95 22.12 9.83
CA ASP A 435 -0.15 22.46 11.01
C ASP A 435 1.33 22.06 10.89
N GLU A 436 1.75 21.66 9.69
CA GLU A 436 3.14 21.40 9.36
C GLU A 436 3.56 22.26 8.16
N ALA A 437 4.54 23.13 8.36
CA ALA A 437 5.16 23.96 7.33
C ALA A 437 6.50 23.37 6.85
N THR A 438 6.90 22.24 7.44
CA THR A 438 8.08 21.47 7.08
C THR A 438 7.73 20.01 6.89
N GLN A 439 8.51 19.36 6.04
CA GLN A 439 8.46 17.91 5.90
C GLN A 439 9.08 17.27 7.15
N ILE A 440 8.25 17.01 8.15
CA ILE A 440 8.67 16.44 9.44
C ILE A 440 9.89 17.16 10.03
N GLY A 441 10.04 18.48 9.88
CA GLY A 441 11.19 19.23 10.40
C GLY A 441 12.54 19.00 9.67
N GLN A 442 12.57 18.24 8.57
CA GLN A 442 13.78 18.02 7.77
C GLN A 442 14.05 19.14 6.76
N ASN A 443 13.01 19.69 6.14
CA ASN A 443 13.12 20.74 5.13
C ASN A 443 11.81 21.51 4.98
N ALA A 444 11.91 22.71 4.40
CA ALA A 444 10.77 23.51 3.92
C ALA A 444 10.83 23.58 2.38
N ILE A 445 9.70 23.37 1.70
CA ILE A 445 9.62 23.25 0.24
C ILE A 445 8.82 24.42 -0.33
N PHE A 446 9.28 24.98 -1.46
CA PHE A 446 8.74 26.20 -2.04
C PHE A 446 8.58 26.11 -3.55
N PHE A 447 7.44 26.59 -4.04
CA PHE A 447 7.23 26.91 -5.46
C PHE A 447 7.58 28.37 -5.72
N PRO A 448 8.49 28.63 -6.68
CA PRO A 448 8.66 29.96 -7.24
C PRO A 448 7.33 30.59 -7.68
N VAL A 449 7.05 31.81 -7.22
CA VAL A 449 5.90 32.59 -7.73
C VAL A 449 6.16 33.08 -9.17
N ASN A 450 7.44 33.27 -9.52
CA ASN A 450 7.89 33.62 -10.87
C ASN A 450 8.75 32.48 -11.46
N PRO A 451 8.13 31.33 -11.79
CA PRO A 451 8.86 30.13 -12.20
C PRO A 451 9.71 30.36 -13.47
N PRO A 452 10.90 29.75 -13.56
CA PRO A 452 11.51 28.83 -12.59
C PRO A 452 12.40 29.55 -11.55
N ASN A 453 12.31 30.87 -11.43
CA ASN A 453 13.28 31.68 -10.70
C ASN A 453 12.93 31.76 -9.22
N VAL A 454 13.81 31.22 -8.37
CA VAL A 454 13.74 31.37 -6.90
C VAL A 454 13.69 32.85 -6.52
N ALA A 455 12.79 33.22 -5.63
CA ALA A 455 12.64 34.60 -5.21
C ALA A 455 13.90 35.16 -4.54
N LYS A 456 14.15 36.44 -4.80
CA LYS A 456 15.24 37.23 -4.23
C LYS A 456 14.73 38.57 -3.68
N THR A 457 15.48 39.18 -2.79
CA THR A 457 15.28 40.56 -2.37
C THR A 457 15.49 41.51 -3.56
N THR A 458 14.82 42.66 -3.52
CA THR A 458 14.96 43.72 -4.55
C THR A 458 16.06 44.72 -4.21
N ASP A 459 16.74 44.55 -3.07
CA ASP A 459 17.86 45.41 -2.68
C ASP A 459 19.14 45.03 -3.44
N ALA A 460 20.18 45.85 -3.28
CA ALA A 460 21.46 45.65 -3.98
C ALA A 460 22.18 44.33 -3.64
N ARG A 461 21.79 43.65 -2.56
CA ARG A 461 22.35 42.34 -2.16
C ARG A 461 21.78 41.21 -3.00
N GLY A 462 20.50 41.30 -3.38
CA GLY A 462 19.83 40.27 -4.17
C GLY A 462 19.85 38.90 -3.50
N ASP A 463 19.72 38.88 -2.18
CA ASP A 463 19.72 37.68 -1.35
C ASP A 463 18.49 36.82 -1.65
N TYR A 464 18.56 35.50 -1.46
CA TYR A 464 17.38 34.66 -1.60
C TYR A 464 16.35 35.01 -0.53
N ALA A 465 15.07 35.01 -0.93
CA ALA A 465 13.95 35.31 -0.05
C ALA A 465 12.86 34.25 -0.19
N PRO A 466 13.06 33.02 0.33
CA PRO A 466 12.06 31.93 0.17
C PRO A 466 10.66 32.27 0.71
N SER A 467 10.57 33.18 1.68
CA SER A 467 9.30 33.69 2.19
C SER A 467 8.46 34.49 1.18
N HIS A 468 9.03 34.88 0.02
CA HIS A 468 8.30 35.49 -1.08
C HIS A 468 7.77 34.48 -2.10
N ASP A 469 8.15 33.21 -1.96
CA ASP A 469 7.67 32.10 -2.77
C ASP A 469 6.56 31.31 -2.04
N SER A 470 5.81 30.51 -2.79
CA SER A 470 4.70 29.72 -2.26
C SER A 470 5.22 28.50 -1.48
N GLN A 471 5.15 28.55 -0.15
CA GLN A 471 5.50 27.40 0.69
C GLN A 471 4.46 26.28 0.58
N ILE A 472 4.95 25.05 0.60
CA ILE A 472 4.17 23.84 0.73
C ILE A 472 3.87 23.55 2.21
N LEU A 473 2.61 23.21 2.50
CA LEU A 473 2.17 22.82 3.84
C LEU A 473 1.61 21.40 3.84
N PHE A 474 1.58 20.77 5.02
CA PHE A 474 1.17 19.39 5.18
C PHE A 474 0.15 19.22 6.31
N GLU A 475 -0.58 18.12 6.24
CA GLU A 475 -1.38 17.58 7.33
C GLU A 475 -1.31 16.05 7.33
N ALA A 476 -1.54 15.45 8.50
CA ALA A 476 -1.66 14.02 8.66
C ALA A 476 -2.98 13.67 9.35
N LYS A 477 -3.65 12.62 8.88
CA LYS A 477 -4.95 12.18 9.38
C LYS A 477 -5.04 10.67 9.48
N ALA A 478 -5.92 10.20 10.35
CA ALA A 478 -6.20 8.79 10.54
C ALA A 478 -7.70 8.50 10.49
N ASN A 479 -8.05 7.37 9.88
CA ASN A 479 -9.43 6.94 9.70
C ASN A 479 -10.09 6.51 11.03
N PRO A 480 -11.41 6.22 11.03
CA PRO A 480 -12.12 5.78 12.23
C PRO A 480 -11.50 4.56 12.93
N VAL A 481 -10.89 3.64 12.18
CA VAL A 481 -10.28 2.42 12.74
C VAL A 481 -9.12 2.77 13.68
N VAL A 482 -8.22 3.66 13.23
CA VAL A 482 -7.09 4.13 14.06
C VAL A 482 -7.58 4.98 15.22
N TYR A 483 -8.61 5.81 15.00
CA TYR A 483 -9.19 6.64 16.06
C TYR A 483 -9.79 5.82 17.19
N GLU A 484 -10.61 4.81 16.88
CA GLU A 484 -11.22 3.94 17.88
C GLU A 484 -10.17 3.07 18.57
N TYR A 485 -9.10 2.65 17.87
CA TYR A 485 -7.95 2.01 18.50
C TYR A 485 -7.30 2.93 19.54
N ALA A 486 -6.95 4.17 19.16
CA ALA A 486 -6.32 5.14 20.06
C ALA A 486 -7.23 5.48 21.26
N LYS A 487 -8.53 5.60 21.02
CA LYS A 487 -9.55 5.86 22.05
C LYS A 487 -9.65 4.72 23.06
N GLY A 488 -9.52 3.48 22.61
CA GLY A 488 -9.58 2.27 23.44
C GLY A 488 -8.33 2.01 24.29
N LEU A 489 -7.23 2.74 24.08
CA LEU A 489 -6.00 2.57 24.86
C LEU A 489 -6.17 3.08 26.30
N SER A 490 -5.93 2.21 27.29
CA SER A 490 -5.85 2.60 28.70
C SER A 490 -4.43 3.00 29.15
N SER A 491 -3.42 2.54 28.42
CA SER A 491 -2.01 2.84 28.63
C SER A 491 -1.27 2.69 27.31
N PHE A 492 -0.07 3.26 27.20
CA PHE A 492 0.81 3.02 26.06
C PHE A 492 1.26 1.54 26.06
N PRO A 493 1.02 0.77 24.98
CA PRO A 493 1.42 -0.64 24.92
C PRO A 493 2.92 -0.81 24.60
N ASP A 494 3.47 -2.01 24.82
CA ASP A 494 4.88 -2.32 24.52
C ASP A 494 5.25 -2.11 23.05
N ASN A 495 4.29 -2.38 22.16
CA ASN A 495 4.34 -2.05 20.75
C ASN A 495 2.92 -1.78 20.24
N ILE A 496 2.80 -0.83 19.32
CA ILE A 496 1.54 -0.52 18.63
C ILE A 496 1.31 -1.56 17.54
N VAL A 497 0.11 -2.15 17.57
CA VAL A 497 -0.38 -3.05 16.52
C VAL A 497 -1.73 -2.50 16.07
N LEU A 498 -1.69 -1.71 15.00
CA LEU A 498 -2.91 -1.14 14.43
C LEU A 498 -3.85 -2.24 13.92
N PRO A 499 -5.19 -2.09 14.02
CA PRO A 499 -6.12 -3.07 13.46
C PRO A 499 -6.10 -3.11 11.93
N ASP A 500 -6.57 -4.21 11.35
CA ASP A 500 -6.82 -4.28 9.90
C ASP A 500 -7.88 -3.23 9.49
N GLY A 501 -7.73 -2.65 8.29
CA GLY A 501 -8.52 -1.52 7.85
C GLY A 501 -8.04 -0.17 8.37
N ALA A 502 -6.92 -0.12 9.12
CA ALA A 502 -6.26 1.12 9.48
C ALA A 502 -5.77 1.86 8.23
N VAL A 503 -6.18 3.13 8.11
CA VAL A 503 -5.72 4.03 7.04
C VAL A 503 -5.21 5.32 7.67
N GLU A 504 -3.99 5.68 7.30
CA GLU A 504 -3.43 7.00 7.54
C GLU A 504 -3.19 7.71 6.21
N VAL A 505 -3.41 9.01 6.19
CA VAL A 505 -3.13 9.85 5.02
C VAL A 505 -2.22 11.00 5.41
N LYS A 506 -1.30 11.33 4.52
CA LYS A 506 -0.52 12.57 4.57
C LYS A 506 -0.76 13.35 3.29
N ALA A 507 -1.28 14.56 3.43
CA ALA A 507 -1.62 15.42 2.29
C ALA A 507 -0.69 16.62 2.24
N THR A 508 -0.36 17.01 1.01
CA THR A 508 0.50 18.16 0.72
C THR A 508 -0.27 19.19 -0.09
N TRP A 509 -0.12 20.45 0.29
CA TRP A 509 -0.94 21.54 -0.20
C TRP A 509 -0.12 22.75 -0.62
N ARG A 510 -0.52 23.39 -1.72
CA ARG A 510 0.03 24.66 -2.24
C ARG A 510 -1.01 25.76 -2.12
N LYS A 511 -0.61 26.96 -1.73
CA LYS A 511 -1.52 28.11 -1.63
C LYS A 511 -2.15 28.44 -3.00
N LEU A 512 -3.48 28.50 -3.06
CA LEU A 512 -4.21 28.64 -4.33
C LEU A 512 -3.96 30.00 -5.01
N ALA A 513 -3.84 31.06 -4.22
CA ALA A 513 -3.59 32.41 -4.71
C ALA A 513 -2.28 32.53 -5.51
N ASP A 514 -1.30 31.68 -5.19
CA ASP A 514 0.03 31.66 -5.79
C ASP A 514 0.10 30.78 -7.06
N ILE A 515 -1.05 30.21 -7.48
CA ILE A 515 -1.23 29.51 -8.74
C ILE A 515 -1.86 30.47 -9.75
N PRO A 516 -1.35 30.57 -10.99
CA PRO A 516 -1.96 31.39 -12.04
C PRO A 516 -3.45 31.06 -12.23
N ALA A 517 -4.29 32.09 -12.33
CA ALA A 517 -5.75 31.95 -12.31
C ALA A 517 -6.28 30.93 -13.34
N GLN A 518 -5.70 30.91 -14.54
CA GLN A 518 -6.05 30.00 -15.62
C GLN A 518 -5.75 28.52 -15.33
N ASN A 519 -4.87 28.23 -14.36
CA ASN A 519 -4.47 26.86 -14.00
C ASN A 519 -5.21 26.35 -12.75
N ARG A 520 -5.88 27.22 -11.97
CA ARG A 520 -6.50 26.85 -10.70
C ARG A 520 -7.56 25.75 -10.84
N ALA A 521 -8.25 25.71 -11.98
CA ALA A 521 -9.29 24.72 -12.25
C ALA A 521 -8.78 23.27 -12.40
N ARG A 522 -7.45 23.06 -12.45
CA ARG A 522 -6.82 21.73 -12.57
C ARG A 522 -6.71 21.00 -11.23
N TYR A 523 -6.84 21.71 -10.10
CA TYR A 523 -6.56 21.20 -8.77
C TYR A 523 -7.82 20.94 -7.97
N HIS A 524 -7.83 19.89 -7.15
CA HIS A 524 -8.73 19.83 -6.00
C HIS A 524 -8.32 20.90 -4.98
N THR A 525 -9.29 21.64 -4.45
CA THR A 525 -9.08 22.76 -3.53
C THR A 525 -9.94 22.65 -2.28
N ALA A 526 -9.42 23.17 -1.18
CA ALA A 526 -10.17 23.30 0.07
C ALA A 526 -9.82 24.60 0.78
N THR A 527 -10.79 25.14 1.52
CA THR A 527 -10.52 26.14 2.56
C THR A 527 -9.94 25.42 3.77
N VAL A 528 -8.77 25.85 4.22
CA VAL A 528 -7.98 25.15 5.25
C VAL A 528 -7.65 26.07 6.41
N VAL A 529 -7.36 25.50 7.58
CA VAL A 529 -6.71 26.23 8.68
C VAL A 529 -5.20 26.27 8.44
N THR A 530 -4.60 27.46 8.41
CA THR A 530 -3.14 27.66 8.40
C THR A 530 -2.73 28.57 9.56
N TYR A 531 -1.43 28.64 9.85
CA TYR A 531 -0.91 29.41 10.98
C TYR A 531 0.12 30.44 10.51
N LYS A 532 -0.02 31.70 10.94
CA LYS A 532 0.92 32.79 10.65
C LYS A 532 1.50 33.38 11.93
N GLY A 533 2.57 34.17 11.81
CA GLY A 533 3.25 34.79 12.95
C GLY A 533 4.41 33.94 13.45
N LEU A 534 4.65 33.95 14.76
CA LEU A 534 5.71 33.16 15.40
C LEU A 534 5.14 31.86 15.94
N ASP A 535 5.92 30.78 15.98
CA ASP A 535 5.50 29.51 16.60
C ASP A 535 5.12 29.66 18.08
N SER A 536 5.68 30.66 18.77
CA SER A 536 5.36 31.01 20.17
C SER A 536 4.06 31.80 20.32
N ASP A 537 3.58 32.43 19.25
CA ASP A 537 2.36 33.24 19.22
C ASP A 537 1.69 33.13 17.83
N PRO A 538 1.21 31.92 17.47
CA PRO A 538 0.64 31.66 16.17
C PRO A 538 -0.76 32.28 16.06
N VAL A 539 -1.12 32.63 14.84
CA VAL A 539 -2.46 33.11 14.47
C VAL A 539 -3.05 32.17 13.45
N ALA A 540 -4.15 31.51 13.79
CA ALA A 540 -4.88 30.67 12.87
C ALA A 540 -5.64 31.54 11.83
N GLN A 541 -5.55 31.14 10.56
CA GLN A 541 -6.12 31.80 9.39
C GLN A 541 -6.94 30.78 8.61
N ASN A 542 -7.88 31.27 7.78
CA ASN A 542 -8.49 30.44 6.75
C ASN A 542 -8.09 30.93 5.36
N GLU A 543 -7.56 30.03 4.54
CA GLU A 543 -7.11 30.32 3.18
C GLU A 543 -7.44 29.13 2.26
N ASP A 544 -7.55 29.39 0.95
CA ASP A 544 -7.76 28.33 -0.03
C ASP A 544 -6.42 27.75 -0.51
N TYR A 545 -6.33 26.43 -0.47
CA TYR A 545 -5.15 25.66 -0.88
C TYR A 545 -5.54 24.58 -1.89
N ALA A 546 -4.60 24.25 -2.77
CA ALA A 546 -4.68 23.23 -3.80
C ALA A 546 -3.92 21.97 -3.38
N LEU A 547 -4.55 20.80 -3.50
CA LEU A 547 -3.95 19.51 -3.21
C LEU A 547 -2.92 19.19 -4.29
N VAL A 548 -1.67 18.91 -3.89
CA VAL A 548 -0.58 18.63 -4.83
C VAL A 548 0.04 17.25 -4.66
N ALA A 549 -0.18 16.61 -3.51
CA ALA A 549 0.15 15.20 -3.29
C ALA A 549 -0.68 14.57 -2.17
N LEU A 550 -0.88 13.27 -2.26
CA LEU A 550 -1.57 12.47 -1.24
C LEU A 550 -0.85 11.14 -1.05
N HIS A 551 -0.43 10.88 0.18
CA HIS A 551 0.09 9.59 0.61
C HIS A 551 -1.00 8.81 1.34
N ILE A 552 -1.17 7.54 1.01
CA ILE A 552 -2.17 6.63 1.57
C ILE A 552 -1.42 5.43 2.15
N ILE A 553 -1.56 5.21 3.45
CA ILE A 553 -0.92 4.13 4.21
C ILE A 553 -2.04 3.22 4.68
N HIS A 554 -2.10 1.99 4.15
CA HIS A 554 -3.24 1.11 4.33
C HIS A 554 -2.80 -0.25 4.88
N LYS A 555 -3.28 -0.61 6.08
CA LYS A 555 -3.12 -1.96 6.62
C LYS A 555 -4.30 -2.84 6.21
N THR A 556 -4.02 -3.98 5.60
CA THR A 556 -5.01 -5.02 5.31
C THR A 556 -4.61 -6.35 5.97
N PRO A 557 -5.55 -7.30 6.15
CA PRO A 557 -5.25 -8.57 6.80
C PRO A 557 -4.09 -9.34 6.15
N ASN A 558 -4.00 -9.40 4.83
CA ASN A 558 -2.93 -10.12 4.14
C ASN A 558 -1.62 -9.32 4.00
N TYR A 559 -1.63 -8.01 4.29
CA TYR A 559 -0.48 -7.11 4.18
C TYR A 559 -0.18 -6.45 5.53
N PRO A 560 0.34 -7.20 6.53
CA PRO A 560 0.62 -6.69 7.87
C PRO A 560 1.75 -5.65 7.91
N THR A 561 2.58 -5.57 6.86
CA THR A 561 3.60 -4.55 6.66
C THR A 561 3.08 -3.28 5.98
N PHE A 562 1.76 -3.18 5.80
CA PHE A 562 1.05 -2.06 5.18
C PHE A 562 1.37 -1.92 3.69
N ILE A 563 0.43 -1.29 2.98
CA ILE A 563 0.56 -0.89 1.59
C ILE A 563 0.68 0.64 1.58
N PHE A 564 1.77 1.13 1.00
CA PHE A 564 2.08 2.56 0.89
C PHE A 564 1.87 3.00 -0.54
N ALA A 565 0.92 3.89 -0.78
CA ALA A 565 0.63 4.45 -2.11
C ALA A 565 0.81 5.96 -2.08
N THR A 566 1.38 6.51 -3.15
CA THR A 566 1.70 7.93 -3.23
C THR A 566 1.20 8.51 -4.54
N PHE A 567 0.36 9.54 -4.46
CA PHE A 567 -0.18 10.27 -5.61
C PHE A 567 0.39 11.68 -5.68
N GLU A 568 0.60 12.17 -6.90
CA GLU A 568 1.08 13.53 -7.16
C GLU A 568 0.26 14.20 -8.25
N HIS A 569 0.19 15.53 -8.18
CA HIS A 569 -0.33 16.36 -9.27
C HIS A 569 0.73 16.48 -10.39
N GLU A 570 0.32 16.46 -11.65
CA GLU A 570 1.24 16.51 -12.81
C GLU A 570 2.08 17.80 -12.85
N ASP A 571 1.54 18.89 -12.31
CA ASP A 571 2.21 20.19 -12.22
C ASP A 571 3.24 20.30 -11.06
N ALA A 572 3.75 19.18 -10.54
CA ALA A 572 4.74 19.19 -9.46
C ALA A 572 6.11 19.73 -9.90
N LEU A 573 6.64 19.24 -11.04
CA LEU A 573 7.93 19.68 -11.59
C LEU A 573 7.84 20.47 -12.88
N THR A 574 6.77 20.31 -13.63
CA THR A 574 6.51 21.04 -14.86
C THR A 574 5.30 21.95 -14.68
N LEU A 575 5.27 23.08 -15.37
CA LEU A 575 4.09 23.92 -15.47
C LEU A 575 3.03 23.22 -16.33
N ALA A 576 1.83 23.81 -16.40
CA ALA A 576 0.69 23.28 -17.14
C ALA A 576 0.93 23.05 -18.65
N ASP A 577 2.02 23.58 -19.22
CA ASP A 577 2.46 23.31 -20.58
C ASP A 577 3.18 21.95 -20.75
N GLY A 578 3.41 21.24 -19.64
CA GLY A 578 4.09 19.94 -19.57
C GLY A 578 5.59 19.99 -19.88
N LYS A 579 6.19 21.18 -19.99
CA LYS A 579 7.58 21.35 -20.46
C LYS A 579 8.39 22.30 -19.61
N SER A 580 7.83 23.45 -19.25
CA SER A 580 8.53 24.49 -18.51
C SER A 580 8.70 24.05 -17.05
N PRO A 581 9.89 24.18 -16.44
CA PRO A 581 10.09 23.77 -15.05
C PRO A 581 9.36 24.70 -14.08
N THR A 582 8.82 24.13 -13.00
CA THR A 582 8.25 24.91 -11.88
C THR A 582 9.33 25.67 -11.11
N GLY A 583 10.57 25.19 -11.14
CA GLY A 583 11.66 25.70 -10.31
C GLY A 583 11.53 25.32 -8.83
N LEU A 584 10.68 24.33 -8.51
CA LEU A 584 10.49 23.79 -7.16
C LEU A 584 11.85 23.56 -6.47
N TYR A 585 11.97 24.05 -5.24
CA TYR A 585 13.18 23.94 -4.44
C TYR A 585 12.84 23.75 -2.96
N TYR A 586 13.84 23.36 -2.17
CA TYR A 586 13.71 23.27 -0.73
C TYR A 586 14.90 23.90 0.00
N ILE A 587 14.67 24.24 1.26
CA ILE A 587 15.70 24.62 2.23
C ILE A 587 15.83 23.48 3.23
N ALA A 588 17.01 22.86 3.28
CA ALA A 588 17.33 21.80 4.23
C ALA A 588 17.56 22.38 5.63
N ASN A 589 17.08 21.68 6.66
CA ASN A 589 17.33 21.99 8.06
C ASN A 589 18.67 21.42 8.58
N TYR A 590 19.59 21.13 7.66
CA TYR A 590 20.93 20.64 7.90
C TYR A 590 21.87 21.25 6.86
N ASN A 591 23.14 21.38 7.20
CA ASN A 591 24.16 21.88 6.28
C ASN A 591 25.34 20.90 6.12
N LYS A 592 25.27 19.75 6.78
CA LYS A 592 26.21 18.64 6.63
C LYS A 592 25.48 17.32 6.47
N ILE A 593 26.11 16.38 5.77
CA ILE A 593 25.64 15.00 5.61
C ILE A 593 26.74 14.04 6.09
N ASP A 594 26.34 12.97 6.77
CA ASP A 594 27.20 11.90 7.26
C ASP A 594 26.64 10.52 6.85
N TYR A 595 27.55 9.59 6.54
CA TYR A 595 27.22 8.22 6.12
C TYR A 595 28.02 7.19 6.94
N PRO A 596 27.57 6.88 8.16
CA PRO A 596 28.26 5.94 9.03
C PRO A 596 28.44 4.58 8.35
N GLY A 597 29.61 3.98 8.57
CA GLY A 597 29.99 2.70 7.98
C GLY A 597 30.36 2.73 6.48
N LEU A 598 30.40 3.90 5.84
CA LEU A 598 30.81 4.07 4.44
C LEU A 598 32.12 4.87 4.30
N ASP A 599 32.81 4.71 3.18
CA ASP A 599 34.06 5.41 2.87
C ASP A 599 33.77 6.90 2.58
N SER A 600 34.17 7.79 3.49
CA SER A 600 33.99 9.24 3.37
C SER A 600 34.69 9.86 2.14
N ALA A 601 35.68 9.17 1.57
CA ALA A 601 36.34 9.61 0.34
C ALA A 601 35.49 9.34 -0.92
N ARG A 602 34.51 8.43 -0.86
CA ARG A 602 33.71 7.98 -1.99
C ARG A 602 32.22 8.17 -1.72
N PRO A 603 31.55 9.11 -2.43
CA PRO A 603 30.11 9.30 -2.26
C PRO A 603 29.36 7.97 -2.46
N PRO A 604 28.40 7.63 -1.58
CA PRO A 604 27.61 6.43 -1.76
C PRO A 604 26.75 6.54 -3.03
N SER A 605 26.24 5.40 -3.49
CA SER A 605 25.33 5.36 -4.63
C SER A 605 23.97 4.78 -4.26
N ALA A 606 22.99 5.08 -5.09
CA ALA A 606 21.69 4.43 -5.10
C ALA A 606 21.47 3.78 -6.46
N THR A 607 21.03 2.54 -6.46
CA THR A 607 20.72 1.78 -7.67
C THR A 607 19.25 1.45 -7.69
N PHE A 608 18.53 1.76 -8.76
CA PHE A 608 17.08 1.55 -8.84
C PHE A 608 16.64 1.20 -10.26
N SER A 609 15.44 0.64 -10.41
CA SER A 609 14.87 0.26 -11.70
C SER A 609 13.59 1.05 -11.96
N ASP A 610 13.41 1.53 -13.18
CA ASP A 610 12.11 2.03 -13.68
C ASP A 610 11.28 0.90 -14.32
N GLY A 611 11.73 -0.36 -14.20
CA GLY A 611 11.12 -1.53 -14.83
C GLY A 611 11.59 -1.79 -16.28
N ASN A 612 12.24 -0.82 -16.93
CA ASN A 612 12.85 -0.99 -18.26
C ASN A 612 14.38 -0.98 -18.19
N LYS A 613 14.94 -0.19 -17.27
CA LYS A 613 16.37 0.03 -17.10
C LYS A 613 16.73 0.21 -15.63
N THR A 614 17.91 -0.29 -15.28
CA THR A 614 18.57 0.01 -14.01
C THR A 614 19.41 1.29 -14.11
N TYR A 615 19.26 2.16 -13.12
CA TYR A 615 19.99 3.40 -12.95
C TYR A 615 20.86 3.30 -11.71
N THR A 616 22.06 3.90 -11.77
CA THR A 616 22.91 4.12 -10.60
C THR A 616 23.27 5.58 -10.56
N VAL A 617 22.98 6.23 -9.44
CA VAL A 617 23.27 7.64 -9.21
C VAL A 617 24.13 7.80 -7.97
N SER A 618 25.11 8.69 -8.05
CA SER A 618 25.87 9.11 -6.87
C SER A 618 24.98 9.98 -5.98
N LEU A 619 25.08 9.74 -4.69
CA LEU A 619 24.48 10.52 -3.62
C LEU A 619 25.42 11.69 -3.26
N PRO A 620 24.98 12.69 -2.48
CA PRO A 620 25.89 13.76 -2.08
C PRO A 620 27.10 13.19 -1.36
N LYS A 621 28.23 13.84 -1.56
CA LYS A 621 29.43 13.57 -0.77
C LYS A 621 29.15 13.89 0.70
N GLU A 622 29.75 13.10 1.57
CA GLU A 622 29.86 13.43 2.99
C GLU A 622 30.46 14.83 3.20
N GLY A 623 30.00 15.52 4.24
CA GLY A 623 30.45 16.85 4.60
C GLY A 623 29.47 17.95 4.21
N ALA A 624 29.99 19.12 3.83
CA ALA A 624 29.19 20.32 3.62
C ALA A 624 28.24 20.18 2.42
N VAL A 625 26.98 20.57 2.63
CA VAL A 625 25.94 20.60 1.58
C VAL A 625 26.10 21.80 0.65
N ALA A 626 26.62 22.92 1.17
CA ALA A 626 26.83 24.13 0.40
C ALA A 626 27.78 23.88 -0.78
N ASN A 627 27.38 24.33 -1.96
CA ASN A 627 28.12 24.13 -3.19
C ASN A 627 27.80 25.26 -4.18
N ALA A 628 28.75 26.18 -4.33
CA ALA A 628 28.61 27.36 -5.18
C ALA A 628 28.63 27.04 -6.68
N SER A 629 29.05 25.83 -7.07
CA SER A 629 29.13 25.40 -8.48
C SER A 629 27.81 24.83 -9.01
N LEU A 630 26.81 24.62 -8.15
CA LEU A 630 25.47 24.19 -8.57
C LEU A 630 24.68 25.34 -9.21
N ASN A 631 23.61 25.00 -9.92
CA ASN A 631 22.67 25.97 -10.47
C ASN A 631 21.22 25.63 -10.03
N PRO A 632 20.60 26.44 -9.14
CA PRO A 632 21.20 27.59 -8.44
C PRO A 632 22.33 27.15 -7.48
N PRO A 633 23.26 28.06 -7.14
CA PRO A 633 24.25 27.82 -6.09
C PRO A 633 23.59 27.53 -4.75
N VAL A 634 24.10 26.55 -4.01
CA VAL A 634 23.61 26.18 -2.67
C VAL A 634 24.47 26.86 -1.61
N TYR A 635 23.85 27.65 -0.75
CA TYR A 635 24.48 28.41 0.33
C TYR A 635 24.08 27.87 1.71
N SER A 636 24.83 28.26 2.74
CA SER A 636 24.55 27.99 4.15
C SER A 636 25.09 29.16 4.97
N GLY A 637 24.24 29.86 5.73
CA GLY A 637 24.64 31.03 6.53
C GLY A 637 24.98 32.29 5.72
N SER A 638 24.66 32.32 4.42
CA SER A 638 24.90 33.45 3.52
C SER A 638 23.79 33.58 2.48
N ASN A 639 23.76 34.71 1.77
CA ASN A 639 22.87 34.96 0.63
C ASN A 639 21.37 34.75 0.93
N GLY A 640 20.93 35.15 2.13
CA GLY A 640 19.56 34.98 2.60
C GLY A 640 19.23 33.60 3.19
N ILE A 641 20.20 32.69 3.29
CA ILE A 641 20.03 31.36 3.90
C ILE A 641 20.55 31.37 5.34
N PRO A 642 19.74 30.98 6.34
CA PRO A 642 20.18 30.92 7.74
C PRO A 642 21.37 30.00 8.00
N GLU A 643 22.19 30.33 9.00
CA GLU A 643 23.35 29.52 9.41
C GLU A 643 22.90 28.15 9.95
N GLY A 644 23.44 27.05 9.41
CA GLY A 644 23.04 25.69 9.80
C GLY A 644 21.96 25.07 8.91
N GLN A 645 21.37 25.86 8.01
CA GLN A 645 20.51 25.39 6.92
C GLN A 645 21.28 25.40 5.60
N ALA A 646 20.75 24.74 4.57
CA ALA A 646 21.32 24.77 3.23
C ALA A 646 20.24 24.95 2.14
N GLY A 647 20.49 25.84 1.18
CA GLY A 647 19.58 26.08 0.06
C GLY A 647 19.96 27.27 -0.82
N PRO A 648 19.11 27.62 -1.80
CA PRO A 648 18.00 26.81 -2.31
C PRO A 648 18.51 25.55 -3.01
N ILE A 649 17.98 24.38 -2.64
CA ILE A 649 18.31 23.11 -3.30
C ILE A 649 17.20 22.78 -4.28
N ARG A 650 17.54 22.68 -5.57
CA ARG A 650 16.58 22.33 -6.61
C ARG A 650 15.98 20.96 -6.38
N VAL A 651 14.66 20.86 -6.48
CA VAL A 651 13.98 19.57 -6.47
C VAL A 651 14.21 18.82 -7.77
N VAL A 652 14.70 17.58 -7.68
CA VAL A 652 14.93 16.69 -8.82
C VAL A 652 14.22 15.38 -8.57
N GLN A 653 13.46 14.88 -9.56
CA GLN A 653 12.85 13.57 -9.50
C GLN A 653 13.73 12.54 -10.24
N PRO A 654 14.32 11.56 -9.54
CA PRO A 654 14.91 10.39 -10.16
C PRO A 654 13.85 9.61 -10.96
N LEU A 655 14.27 8.87 -11.97
CA LEU A 655 13.41 8.01 -12.80
C LEU A 655 13.02 6.73 -12.03
N THR A 656 12.37 6.90 -10.88
CA THR A 656 12.01 5.82 -9.95
C THR A 656 10.60 5.28 -10.16
N MET A 657 9.77 5.92 -10.98
CA MET A 657 8.41 5.41 -11.26
C MET A 657 8.51 4.16 -12.12
N HIS A 658 8.08 3.02 -11.58
CA HIS A 658 8.12 1.75 -12.29
C HIS A 658 7.19 1.71 -13.52
N SER A 659 7.59 1.01 -14.57
CA SER A 659 6.87 0.93 -15.85
C SER A 659 5.46 0.35 -15.70
N GLU A 660 5.28 -0.61 -14.78
CA GLU A 660 3.97 -1.17 -14.44
C GLU A 660 3.04 -0.12 -13.82
N VAL A 661 3.53 0.76 -12.94
CA VAL A 661 2.74 1.89 -12.38
C VAL A 661 2.35 2.85 -13.49
N LYS A 662 3.29 3.17 -14.39
CA LYS A 662 3.01 4.02 -15.55
C LYS A 662 1.94 3.41 -16.46
N ALA A 663 1.95 2.09 -16.66
CA ALA A 663 0.93 1.40 -17.45
C ALA A 663 -0.46 1.53 -16.82
N VAL A 664 -0.59 1.37 -15.49
CA VAL A 664 -1.87 1.57 -14.79
C VAL A 664 -2.32 3.03 -14.85
N ASN A 665 -1.41 4.01 -14.65
CA ASN A 665 -1.74 5.43 -14.83
C ASN A 665 -2.28 5.73 -16.23
N ASN A 666 -1.64 5.17 -17.27
CA ASN A 666 -2.08 5.33 -18.65
C ASN A 666 -3.47 4.71 -18.86
N GLN A 667 -3.75 3.55 -18.27
CA GLN A 667 -5.08 2.91 -18.33
C GLN A 667 -6.15 3.79 -17.67
N VAL A 668 -5.92 4.27 -16.45
CA VAL A 668 -6.86 5.16 -15.75
C VAL A 668 -7.07 6.45 -16.53
N LYS A 669 -6.01 7.04 -17.07
CA LYS A 669 -6.11 8.23 -17.91
C LYS A 669 -6.92 7.97 -19.18
N GLN A 670 -6.70 6.84 -19.86
CA GLN A 670 -7.49 6.45 -21.04
C GLN A 670 -8.98 6.29 -20.71
N LEU A 671 -9.32 5.69 -19.58
CA LEU A 671 -10.71 5.59 -19.12
C LEU A 671 -11.32 6.97 -18.86
N MET A 672 -10.61 7.87 -18.19
CA MET A 672 -11.07 9.25 -17.98
C MET A 672 -11.17 10.06 -19.28
N ASP A 673 -10.25 9.88 -20.23
CA ASP A 673 -10.29 10.58 -21.52
C ASP A 673 -11.42 10.04 -22.41
N GLY A 674 -11.79 8.76 -22.26
CA GLY A 674 -12.88 8.13 -23.00
C GLY A 674 -14.29 8.44 -22.48
N SER A 675 -14.42 9.08 -21.31
CA SER A 675 -15.70 9.32 -20.65
C SER A 675 -15.98 10.82 -20.47
N SER A 676 -17.17 11.26 -20.89
CA SER A 676 -17.57 12.67 -20.81
C SER A 676 -17.72 13.18 -19.37
N GLU A 677 -17.89 12.27 -18.39
CA GLU A 677 -17.95 12.60 -16.96
C GLU A 677 -16.68 13.30 -16.46
N PHE A 678 -15.55 13.13 -17.16
CA PHE A 678 -14.26 13.68 -16.77
C PHE A 678 -13.80 14.86 -17.63
N ASN A 679 -14.62 15.43 -18.52
CA ASN A 679 -14.20 16.53 -19.40
C ASN A 679 -13.60 17.73 -18.65
N ASN A 680 -14.16 18.06 -17.48
CA ASN A 680 -13.71 19.15 -16.61
C ASN A 680 -13.19 18.63 -15.27
N SER A 681 -12.76 17.37 -15.20
CA SER A 681 -12.41 16.75 -13.92
C SER A 681 -10.98 17.09 -13.48
N VAL A 682 -10.84 17.54 -12.24
CA VAL A 682 -9.52 17.77 -11.62
C VAL A 682 -8.70 16.49 -11.51
N TRP A 683 -9.36 15.34 -11.42
CA TRP A 683 -8.70 14.05 -11.25
C TRP A 683 -7.85 13.61 -12.44
N LYS A 684 -8.05 14.22 -13.62
CA LYS A 684 -7.18 14.02 -14.79
C LYS A 684 -5.74 14.47 -14.58
N HIS A 685 -5.51 15.32 -13.59
CA HIS A 685 -4.21 15.93 -13.31
C HIS A 685 -3.46 15.25 -12.16
N TYR A 686 -3.99 14.14 -11.61
CA TYR A 686 -3.35 13.35 -10.56
C TYR A 686 -2.92 11.99 -11.09
N GLN A 687 -1.79 11.48 -10.62
CA GLN A 687 -1.26 10.17 -11.00
C GLN A 687 -0.64 9.45 -9.81
N LEU A 688 -0.63 8.11 -9.85
CA LEU A 688 0.10 7.29 -8.89
C LEU A 688 1.60 7.41 -9.18
N LYS A 689 2.38 7.84 -8.20
CA LYS A 689 3.84 7.87 -8.27
C LYS A 689 4.45 6.48 -8.13
N GLY A 690 3.85 5.66 -7.27
CA GLY A 690 4.23 4.27 -7.03
C GLY A 690 3.56 3.70 -5.79
N VAL A 691 3.80 2.42 -5.56
CA VAL A 691 3.20 1.65 -4.46
C VAL A 691 4.23 0.69 -3.85
N GLN A 692 4.29 0.59 -2.53
CA GLN A 692 5.10 -0.40 -1.82
C GLN A 692 4.19 -1.30 -0.99
N ALA A 693 4.05 -2.55 -1.40
CA ALA A 693 3.23 -3.55 -0.70
C ALA A 693 4.08 -4.69 -0.09
N ILE A 694 5.21 -5.01 -0.73
CA ILE A 694 6.10 -6.10 -0.32
C ILE A 694 7.46 -5.52 0.10
N PRO A 695 7.88 -5.70 1.36
CA PRO A 695 9.21 -5.31 1.82
C PRO A 695 10.33 -6.04 1.07
N SER A 696 11.43 -5.34 0.80
CA SER A 696 12.63 -5.92 0.19
C SER A 696 13.92 -5.21 0.63
N SER A 697 15.06 -5.88 0.52
CA SER A 697 16.39 -5.26 0.61
C SER A 697 17.00 -4.97 -0.77
N THR A 698 16.34 -5.40 -1.84
CA THR A 698 16.81 -5.28 -3.22
C THR A 698 16.38 -3.92 -3.78
N GLN A 699 17.35 -3.01 -3.98
CA GLN A 699 17.04 -1.64 -4.39
C GLN A 699 16.43 -1.51 -5.80
N THR A 700 16.56 -2.54 -6.64
CA THR A 700 15.98 -2.60 -7.98
C THR A 700 14.56 -3.18 -8.00
N ASP A 701 14.03 -3.61 -6.85
CA ASP A 701 12.65 -4.03 -6.77
C ASP A 701 11.72 -2.82 -7.01
N PRO A 702 10.51 -3.06 -7.56
CA PRO A 702 9.60 -1.98 -7.96
C PRO A 702 9.35 -0.98 -6.82
N ASP A 703 9.49 0.30 -7.16
CA ASP A 703 9.27 1.44 -6.25
C ASP A 703 10.03 1.34 -4.91
N TYR A 704 11.19 0.68 -4.85
CA TYR A 704 12.00 0.59 -3.62
C TYR A 704 12.32 1.97 -3.01
N TYR A 705 12.58 2.97 -3.85
CA TYR A 705 12.76 4.38 -3.44
C TYR A 705 11.49 5.21 -3.69
N LEU A 706 10.31 4.66 -3.41
CA LEU A 706 9.06 5.41 -3.50
C LEU A 706 9.14 6.63 -2.59
N ALA A 707 9.06 7.80 -3.20
CA ALA A 707 9.03 9.06 -2.50
C ALA A 707 8.39 10.09 -3.44
N ASN A 708 7.40 10.81 -2.93
CA ASN A 708 6.86 11.97 -3.62
C ASN A 708 7.82 13.14 -3.41
N ILE A 709 8.32 13.78 -4.45
CA ILE A 709 9.10 15.03 -4.30
C ILE A 709 8.42 16.12 -3.46
N MET A 710 7.11 16.06 -3.32
CA MET A 710 6.27 17.01 -2.57
C MET A 710 6.02 16.57 -1.12
N VAL A 711 6.16 15.28 -0.79
CA VAL A 711 5.93 14.69 0.55
C VAL A 711 7.26 14.24 1.19
N GLU A 712 8.28 13.99 0.35
CA GLU A 712 9.60 13.42 0.61
C GLU A 712 10.62 14.01 -0.39
N SER A 713 11.22 15.16 -0.04
CA SER A 713 11.99 15.98 -0.98
C SER A 713 13.28 15.34 -1.50
N SER A 714 13.78 15.89 -2.61
CA SER A 714 14.76 15.26 -3.50
C SER A 714 16.19 15.15 -3.00
N GLN A 715 17.04 14.58 -3.87
CA GLN A 715 18.47 14.70 -3.78
C GLN A 715 18.94 16.14 -3.45
N PRO A 716 20.04 16.25 -2.68
CA PRO A 716 20.88 15.12 -2.33
C PRO A 716 20.61 14.73 -0.85
N GLY A 717 19.96 13.57 -0.61
CA GLY A 717 19.83 12.98 0.74
C GLY A 717 18.55 12.18 1.07
N ILE A 718 17.35 12.72 0.79
CA ILE A 718 16.09 12.18 1.35
C ILE A 718 15.33 11.27 0.37
N GLN A 719 15.15 11.64 -0.90
CA GLN A 719 14.34 10.82 -1.83
C GLN A 719 14.91 9.44 -2.15
N LEU A 720 16.24 9.27 -2.12
CA LEU A 720 16.90 7.97 -2.28
C LEU A 720 17.32 7.41 -0.92
N PHE A 721 16.48 7.66 0.08
CA PHE A 721 16.62 7.15 1.43
C PHE A 721 16.46 5.64 1.48
N ARG A 722 17.30 5.01 2.30
CA ARG A 722 17.15 3.64 2.77
C ARG A 722 17.77 3.50 4.14
N GLY A 723 17.33 2.49 4.89
CA GLY A 723 17.87 2.19 6.21
C GLY A 723 17.37 3.18 7.26
N SER A 724 18.26 3.93 7.89
CA SER A 724 17.88 4.83 8.98
C SER A 724 18.48 6.23 8.83
N ASN A 725 17.75 7.23 9.35
CA ASN A 725 18.25 8.58 9.53
C ASN A 725 18.22 8.94 11.02
N VAL A 726 19.20 9.71 11.48
CA VAL A 726 19.09 10.38 12.79
C VAL A 726 18.10 11.51 12.67
N PHE A 727 16.98 11.36 13.35
CA PHE A 727 15.92 12.34 13.40
C PHE A 727 15.41 12.48 14.83
N PRO A 728 15.19 13.70 15.36
CA PRO A 728 15.47 15.02 14.76
C PRO A 728 16.95 15.27 14.42
N ILE A 729 17.21 16.22 13.50
CA ILE A 729 18.58 16.64 13.16
C ILE A 729 19.31 17.15 14.42
N PRO A 730 20.49 16.61 14.78
CA PRO A 730 21.20 17.03 15.97
C PRO A 730 21.70 18.49 15.92
N ASN A 731 22.16 18.99 17.08
CA ASN A 731 22.60 20.38 17.20
C ASN A 731 23.78 20.76 16.31
N ASN A 732 24.56 19.78 15.84
CA ASN A 732 25.66 19.97 14.90
C ASN A 732 25.22 20.22 13.44
N ASN A 733 23.92 20.23 13.14
CA ASN A 733 23.34 20.42 11.80
C ASN A 733 23.73 19.34 10.77
N THR A 734 24.04 18.13 11.24
CA THR A 734 24.39 17.00 10.38
C THR A 734 23.20 16.06 10.21
N LEU A 735 22.81 15.80 8.95
CA LEU A 735 21.95 14.67 8.61
C LEU A 735 22.80 13.40 8.52
N THR A 736 22.67 12.50 9.51
CA THR A 736 23.33 11.20 9.52
C THR A 736 22.42 10.16 8.87
N ASN A 737 22.89 9.54 7.78
CA ASN A 737 22.14 8.57 6.97
C ASN A 737 22.82 7.19 7.05
N ALA A 738 22.32 6.35 7.96
CA ALA A 738 22.73 4.98 8.18
C ALA A 738 22.09 4.04 7.13
N ARG A 739 22.60 4.08 5.90
CA ARG A 739 21.99 3.46 4.71
C ARG A 739 21.83 1.93 4.79
N ASN A 740 22.72 1.27 5.52
CA ASN A 740 22.75 -0.20 5.60
C ASN A 740 21.98 -0.76 6.80
N GLN A 741 21.46 0.11 7.68
CA GLN A 741 20.73 -0.32 8.86
C GLN A 741 19.42 -1.02 8.47
N PRO A 742 19.14 -2.25 8.94
CA PRO A 742 17.81 -2.83 8.82
C PRO A 742 16.77 -1.98 9.56
N ASN A 743 15.66 -1.70 8.90
CA ASN A 743 14.64 -0.76 9.37
C ASN A 743 13.23 -1.32 9.27
N ILE A 744 13.04 -2.58 8.87
CA ILE A 744 11.72 -3.20 8.84
C ILE A 744 11.82 -4.65 9.34
N LYS A 745 10.83 -5.07 10.14
CA LYS A 745 10.64 -6.45 10.62
C LYS A 745 9.52 -7.13 9.82
N VAL A 746 9.76 -8.36 9.38
CA VAL A 746 8.87 -9.11 8.48
C VAL A 746 8.56 -10.50 9.05
N PRO A 747 7.29 -10.96 9.06
CA PRO A 747 6.10 -10.30 8.50
C PRO A 747 5.53 -9.16 9.35
N ASP A 748 5.87 -9.12 10.65
CA ASP A 748 5.52 -8.02 11.55
C ASP A 748 6.51 -7.97 12.72
N TYR A 749 6.28 -7.07 13.68
CA TYR A 749 7.19 -6.86 14.81
C TYR A 749 7.28 -8.08 15.74
N ASP A 750 6.14 -8.72 16.03
CA ASP A 750 6.01 -9.77 17.05
C ASP A 750 6.41 -11.16 16.50
N HIS A 751 6.21 -11.38 15.21
CA HIS A 751 6.46 -12.65 14.52
C HIS A 751 7.65 -12.56 13.55
N SER A 752 8.51 -11.56 13.71
CA SER A 752 9.61 -11.30 12.78
C SER A 752 10.52 -12.51 12.61
N THR A 753 10.70 -12.95 11.36
CA THR A 753 11.67 -13.99 10.99
C THR A 753 12.94 -13.42 10.39
N GLN A 754 12.88 -12.16 9.94
CA GLN A 754 14.00 -11.43 9.35
C GLN A 754 13.80 -9.92 9.47
N SER A 755 14.92 -9.19 9.44
CA SER A 755 14.94 -7.74 9.30
C SER A 755 15.47 -7.38 7.92
N LEU A 756 14.84 -6.42 7.24
CA LEU A 756 15.25 -5.95 5.91
C LEU A 756 15.67 -4.48 5.97
N THR A 757 16.44 -4.06 4.96
CA THR A 757 16.80 -2.65 4.75
C THR A 757 15.98 -2.11 3.58
N MET A 758 14.91 -1.39 3.89
CA MET A 758 13.96 -0.85 2.93
C MET A 758 14.18 0.65 2.70
N GLY A 759 13.84 1.13 1.50
CA GLY A 759 13.86 2.54 1.13
C GLY A 759 12.47 3.15 0.97
N GLY A 760 12.45 4.45 0.67
CA GLY A 760 11.21 5.19 0.42
C GLY A 760 10.26 5.25 1.62
N CYS A 761 8.97 5.44 1.35
CA CYS A 761 7.92 5.57 2.36
C CYS A 761 7.90 4.39 3.35
N MET A 762 7.86 3.15 2.85
CA MET A 762 7.86 1.94 3.68
C MET A 762 9.12 1.83 4.53
N GLY A 763 10.28 2.23 4.02
CA GLY A 763 11.52 2.28 4.79
C GLY A 763 11.48 3.33 5.90
N CYS A 764 11.00 4.53 5.60
CA CYS A 764 10.89 5.60 6.60
C CYS A 764 9.94 5.20 7.72
N HIS A 765 8.72 4.76 7.37
CA HIS A 765 7.74 4.23 8.32
C HIS A 765 8.21 2.93 9.00
N GLY A 766 9.11 2.17 8.36
CA GLY A 766 9.76 1.02 8.97
C GLY A 766 10.52 1.39 10.24
N ILE A 767 11.14 2.58 10.32
CA ILE A 767 11.76 3.07 11.56
C ILE A 767 10.73 3.16 12.68
N ALA A 768 9.53 3.67 12.36
CA ALA A 768 8.43 3.71 13.33
C ALA A 768 8.02 2.30 13.77
N GLN A 769 7.98 1.31 12.86
CA GLN A 769 7.71 -0.08 13.21
C GLN A 769 8.81 -0.70 14.09
N SER A 770 10.08 -0.56 13.69
CA SER A 770 11.20 -1.33 14.22
C SER A 770 11.88 -0.66 15.42
N SER A 771 12.35 0.58 15.27
CA SER A 771 13.03 1.34 16.32
C SER A 771 12.05 1.91 17.35
N LEU A 772 10.91 2.47 16.89
CA LEU A 772 9.95 3.14 17.78
C LEU A 772 8.84 2.21 18.30
N LYS A 773 8.70 1.02 17.72
CA LYS A 773 7.64 0.03 18.05
C LYS A 773 6.21 0.56 17.87
N GLN A 774 6.00 1.43 16.89
CA GLN A 774 4.74 2.13 16.63
C GLN A 774 3.96 1.59 15.41
N GLY A 775 4.23 0.36 14.99
CA GLY A 775 3.41 -0.33 13.99
C GLY A 775 3.29 0.41 12.65
N PHE A 776 4.39 1.04 12.20
CA PHE A 776 4.49 1.93 11.01
C PHE A 776 3.86 3.32 11.13
N SER A 777 3.33 3.74 12.27
CA SER A 777 2.74 5.07 12.42
C SER A 777 3.63 6.02 13.20
N PHE A 778 3.96 7.18 12.63
CA PHE A 778 4.60 8.29 13.35
C PHE A 778 3.60 9.11 14.18
N LEU A 779 2.29 8.83 14.10
CA LEU A 779 1.30 9.59 14.86
C LEU A 779 1.35 9.25 16.36
N PHE A 780 1.72 8.01 16.70
CA PHE A 780 1.74 7.51 18.08
C PHE A 780 2.92 8.03 18.91
N ASP A 781 3.90 8.70 18.27
CA ASP A 781 4.92 9.49 18.96
C ASP A 781 4.30 10.51 19.95
N ALA A 782 3.12 11.03 19.63
CA ALA A 782 2.38 11.98 20.47
C ALA A 782 2.04 11.45 21.87
N ILE A 783 2.05 10.14 22.07
CA ILE A 783 1.66 9.48 23.31
C ILE A 783 2.75 8.59 23.91
N ASN A 784 3.94 8.56 23.30
CA ASN A 784 5.02 7.71 23.76
C ASN A 784 5.61 8.26 25.08
N PRO A 785 5.54 7.50 26.20
CA PRO A 785 5.96 7.99 27.51
C PRO A 785 7.47 8.21 27.63
N THR A 786 8.28 7.52 26.82
CA THR A 786 9.74 7.71 26.82
C THR A 786 10.16 9.02 26.17
N LEU A 787 9.27 9.62 25.38
CA LEU A 787 9.52 10.85 24.63
C LEU A 787 8.82 12.02 25.34
N GLY A 788 7.55 11.85 25.70
CA GLY A 788 6.69 12.91 26.23
C GLY A 788 7.00 13.46 27.62
N ASN A 789 7.91 12.87 28.40
CA ASN A 789 8.06 13.14 29.85
C ASN A 789 6.70 13.12 30.59
N GLY A 790 5.80 12.20 30.21
CA GLY A 790 4.44 12.10 30.73
C GLY A 790 3.41 13.08 30.14
N ILE A 791 3.84 14.02 29.28
CA ILE A 791 2.96 14.89 28.51
C ILE A 791 2.62 14.22 27.18
N THR A 792 1.33 14.18 26.84
CA THR A 792 0.84 13.62 25.57
C THR A 792 0.09 14.67 24.74
N GLY A 793 0.14 14.52 23.42
CA GLY A 793 -0.40 15.45 22.41
C GLY A 793 0.71 16.02 21.51
N PHE A 794 0.36 16.91 20.59
CA PHE A 794 1.35 17.64 19.76
C PHE A 794 1.68 19.00 20.38
N ALA A 795 2.95 19.43 20.28
CA ALA A 795 3.44 20.59 21.00
C ALA A 795 2.79 21.92 20.56
N ASN A 796 2.80 22.21 19.26
CA ASN A 796 2.26 23.42 18.63
C ASN A 796 2.15 23.22 17.11
N PRO A 797 1.33 24.02 16.38
CA PRO A 797 1.39 24.07 14.93
C PRO A 797 2.64 24.84 14.48
N GLU A 798 3.01 24.65 13.22
CA GLU A 798 4.07 25.42 12.57
C GLU A 798 3.49 26.62 11.83
N THR A 799 4.07 27.81 12.04
CA THR A 799 3.69 28.96 11.24
C THR A 799 4.32 28.93 9.84
N VAL A 800 3.58 29.43 8.85
CA VAL A 800 4.06 29.63 7.47
C VAL A 800 5.27 30.57 7.49
N GLY A 801 6.32 30.18 6.78
CA GLY A 801 7.59 30.86 6.65
C GLY A 801 8.78 29.89 6.83
N LEU A 802 9.97 30.43 6.57
CA LEU A 802 11.25 29.80 6.88
C LEU A 802 11.81 30.43 8.17
N PRO A 803 11.65 29.80 9.33
CA PRO A 803 12.21 30.34 10.56
C PRO A 803 13.70 29.96 10.72
N ASP A 804 14.32 30.46 11.79
CA ASP A 804 15.70 30.14 12.12
C ASP A 804 15.89 28.63 12.43
N PRO A 805 17.11 28.08 12.29
CA PRO A 805 17.37 26.66 12.46
C PRO A 805 17.04 26.11 13.86
N ARG A 806 17.12 26.92 14.93
CA ARG A 806 16.72 26.44 16.26
C ARG A 806 15.21 26.23 16.32
N THR A 807 14.44 27.15 15.75
CA THR A 807 12.99 26.99 15.61
C THR A 807 12.64 25.79 14.72
N MET A 808 13.32 25.58 13.58
CA MET A 808 13.10 24.39 12.75
C MET A 808 13.39 23.06 13.49
N LYS A 809 14.47 23.00 14.28
CA LYS A 809 14.76 21.84 15.13
C LYS A 809 13.69 21.65 16.21
N ALA A 810 13.22 22.72 16.82
CA ALA A 810 12.11 22.67 17.78
C ALA A 810 10.81 22.16 17.15
N ARG A 811 10.56 22.49 15.87
CA ARG A 811 9.45 21.92 15.09
C ARG A 811 9.61 20.43 14.88
N ALA A 812 10.81 19.94 14.57
CA ALA A 812 11.07 18.49 14.47
C ALA A 812 10.83 17.74 15.79
N LEU A 813 11.01 18.40 16.95
CA LEU A 813 10.74 17.83 18.27
C LEU A 813 9.24 17.74 18.62
N LYS A 814 8.34 18.25 17.77
CA LYS A 814 6.88 18.29 18.05
C LYS A 814 6.17 16.93 17.93
N TYR A 815 6.82 15.89 17.41
CA TYR A 815 6.36 14.49 17.47
C TYR A 815 6.57 13.94 18.89
N SER A 816 5.96 14.64 19.85
CA SER A 816 6.28 14.70 21.30
C SER A 816 7.63 14.14 21.72
N PHE A 817 8.67 14.92 21.37
CA PHE A 817 10.04 14.93 21.93
C PHE A 817 10.93 13.71 21.63
N GLY A 818 10.92 13.28 20.36
CA GLY A 818 11.56 12.07 19.84
C GLY A 818 13.03 11.80 20.21
N PRO A 819 13.44 10.51 20.19
CA PRO A 819 14.81 10.09 20.47
C PRO A 819 15.67 10.36 19.24
N GLN A 820 16.94 10.72 19.44
CA GLN A 820 17.92 10.58 18.35
C GLN A 820 18.02 9.06 18.11
N ASN A 821 17.87 8.58 16.88
CA ASN A 821 18.08 7.16 16.56
C ASN A 821 19.59 6.79 16.63
N THR A 822 20.27 7.19 17.71
CA THR A 822 21.73 7.11 17.93
C THR A 822 22.20 5.68 18.06
N GLU A 823 21.40 4.79 18.64
CA GLU A 823 21.71 3.36 18.71
C GLU A 823 21.87 2.75 17.31
N ALA A 824 21.00 3.13 16.37
CA ALA A 824 21.12 2.70 14.97
C ALA A 824 22.39 3.24 14.29
N VAL A 825 22.88 4.41 14.70
CA VAL A 825 24.15 4.97 14.18
C VAL A 825 25.34 4.25 14.78
N GLU A 826 25.31 3.95 16.07
CA GLU A 826 26.37 3.17 16.72
C GLU A 826 26.47 1.76 16.12
N GLU A 827 25.33 1.16 15.76
CA GLU A 827 25.31 -0.13 15.07
C GLU A 827 25.81 -0.02 13.62
N ALA A 828 25.39 1.00 12.86
CA ALA A 828 25.86 1.21 11.49
C ALA A 828 27.36 1.53 11.37
N ASN A 829 27.99 1.95 12.47
CA ASN A 829 29.44 2.20 12.54
C ASN A 829 30.27 0.94 12.90
N LYS A 830 29.63 -0.17 13.28
CA LYS A 830 30.29 -1.47 13.49
C LYS A 830 30.39 -2.22 12.18
#